data_AF-A0A0M7MQE8-F1
#
_entry.id   AF-A0A0M7MQE8-F1
#
_cell.length_a   1.000
_cell.length_b   1.000
_cell.length_c   1.000
_cell.angle_alpha   90.00
_cell.angle_beta   90.00
_cell.angle_gamma   90.00
#
_symmetry.space_group_name_H-M   'P 1'
#
loop_
_entity.id
_entity.type
_entity.pdbx_description
1 polymer ?
#
loop_
_entity_poly.entity_id
_entity_poly.type
_entity_poly.pdbx_seq_one_letter_code
_entity_poly.pdbx_strand_id
1 'polypeptide(L)'
;MRLLAEAGLGWTVLEDESAPARHVVQLFADSRNLAEDAESAGGGIRFQRAAATESRDTVQALARQRRRTPDSITVLGWHDSGKRAVAAQSLVNAASGHGDEQGLDWYEITGHGGFADEAQARRQADLATEALRARAETFVGLGVVRTFRSGTRFTLQDLSALGPAGEAGFEPLFALDRVEQIGINNLPPEARTALAQRLGGLDRHLVLDGDALAAPGASPSEDIALRVDAAVLAKAREVGYANRFEAVRCDRPWRPQLAHRRGARLSGAPSVHGVHTAVVTDAEGGTQAKGQDEILRNKRGDVRIRFHWQANAAEGEAASRWVRVAQRQSGAGMGISFVPRIGQEVLVRFLDDDIDQPIVVGALYNGRGEGGTPATPGGRPGAKADTQVYAAARDAAPSAQANLAAGNAPAWHGAAGGDENHRNAAALSGFKSKEFGGAGYNQIVFDDTDGQLRMQVKSSQQASELNLGHLIHQAGNYRGGLRGLGAELRTDGYGAVRGGAGVLLSTYSGNGNDASVIGDAAGVQALAGQTDQMARSLDGVVGAHQGLRLATVQGTRAPGASVLDGDKAPLAAMHRTVSGTVAGDSLDGARGDASAKHTQAAQGKVPHATDPVVLMAARAGLAQVAGQHLQYTAGEAVHWSSGKDQNLAVMGALRLHTGQGLGIVAGLQQSGAESGLDLISAKGNVDIQAQHDILRVQAQQDITIGSAQTAVEYAAPKRIRIATAAGASIVLEGGNITVTAPGRIDVKTGNKQFAGPDRLPYAFPQFTVCKQCVLDAHDGVQSITDKA
;
A
#
# COMPACT_ATOMS: atom_id res chain seq x y z
N MET A 1 -38.18 14.65 -20.69
CA MET A 1 -39.29 14.64 -19.72
C MET A 1 -38.84 14.53 -18.26
N ARG A 2 -38.08 13.50 -17.83
CA ARG A 2 -37.62 13.36 -16.42
C ARG A 2 -37.08 14.66 -15.81
N LEU A 3 -36.07 15.24 -16.47
CA LEU A 3 -35.38 16.44 -15.95
C LEU A 3 -36.32 17.64 -15.80
N LEU A 4 -37.29 17.80 -16.71
CA LEU A 4 -38.32 18.83 -16.59
C LEU A 4 -39.19 18.57 -15.36
N ALA A 5 -39.59 17.31 -15.15
CA ALA A 5 -40.43 16.96 -14.01
C ALA A 5 -39.71 17.13 -12.65
N GLU A 6 -38.43 16.75 -12.55
CA GLU A 6 -37.59 17.02 -11.37
C GLU A 6 -37.35 18.51 -11.13
N ALA A 7 -37.32 19.31 -12.19
CA ALA A 7 -37.22 20.76 -12.10
C ALA A 7 -38.57 21.42 -11.75
N GLY A 8 -39.69 20.67 -11.79
CA GLY A 8 -41.05 21.19 -11.61
C GLY A 8 -41.62 21.90 -12.83
N LEU A 9 -41.04 21.69 -14.01
CA LEU A 9 -41.38 22.37 -15.25
C LEU A 9 -42.37 21.56 -16.08
N GLY A 10 -43.47 22.20 -16.45
CA GLY A 10 -44.39 21.72 -17.46
C GLY A 10 -43.99 22.15 -18.87
N TRP A 11 -44.65 21.56 -19.86
CA TRP A 11 -44.51 21.97 -21.25
C TRP A 11 -45.88 21.94 -21.93
N THR A 12 -46.09 22.82 -22.89
CA THR A 12 -47.24 22.83 -23.81
C THR A 12 -46.79 23.19 -25.22
N VAL A 13 -47.66 22.99 -26.21
CA VAL A 13 -47.44 23.36 -27.60
C VAL A 13 -48.31 24.55 -27.95
N LEU A 14 -47.71 25.60 -28.50
CA LEU A 14 -48.39 26.78 -29.02
C LEU A 14 -48.24 26.83 -30.54
N GLU A 15 -49.25 27.33 -31.23
CA GLU A 15 -49.14 27.64 -32.66
C GLU A 15 -48.30 28.91 -32.84
N ASP A 16 -47.39 28.88 -33.80
CA ASP A 16 -46.54 30.02 -34.15
C ASP A 16 -46.27 29.97 -35.65
N GLU A 17 -46.87 30.88 -36.41
CA GLU A 17 -46.72 30.93 -37.87
C GLU A 17 -45.28 31.20 -38.32
N SER A 18 -44.44 31.77 -37.45
CA SER A 18 -43.03 32.03 -37.74
C SER A 18 -42.14 30.79 -37.60
N ALA A 19 -42.63 29.75 -36.91
CA ALA A 19 -41.89 28.51 -36.73
C ALA A 19 -41.99 27.61 -37.99
N PRO A 20 -40.93 26.90 -38.39
CA PRO A 20 -40.94 26.05 -39.59
C PRO A 20 -42.03 24.97 -39.60
N ALA A 21 -42.36 24.42 -38.43
CA ALA A 21 -43.42 23.42 -38.24
C ALA A 21 -44.75 24.03 -37.75
N ARG A 22 -44.85 25.37 -37.76
CA ARG A 22 -46.00 26.17 -37.29
C ARG A 22 -46.39 26.00 -35.82
N HIS A 23 -45.49 25.44 -35.02
CA HIS A 23 -45.69 25.29 -33.58
C HIS A 23 -44.37 25.43 -32.81
N VAL A 24 -44.48 25.83 -31.55
CA VAL A 24 -43.37 25.96 -30.59
C VAL A 24 -43.71 25.25 -29.29
N VAL A 25 -42.70 24.78 -28.57
CA VAL A 25 -42.85 24.20 -27.23
C VAL A 25 -42.60 25.29 -26.18
N GLN A 26 -43.61 25.60 -25.39
CA GLN A 26 -43.49 26.51 -24.24
C GLN A 26 -43.19 25.68 -22.99
N LEU A 27 -42.05 25.95 -22.33
CA LEU A 27 -41.78 25.46 -20.98
C LEU A 27 -42.35 26.44 -19.95
N PHE A 28 -43.04 25.94 -18.92
CA PHE A 28 -43.64 26.79 -17.90
C PHE A 28 -43.40 26.26 -16.49
N ALA A 29 -43.26 27.18 -15.54
CA ALA A 29 -43.14 26.91 -14.11
C ALA A 29 -44.36 27.38 -13.31
N ASP A 30 -45.37 27.96 -13.93
CA ASP A 30 -46.60 28.36 -13.26
C ASP A 30 -47.72 28.37 -14.29
N SER A 31 -48.85 27.74 -13.96
CA SER A 31 -50.06 27.72 -14.77
C SER A 31 -50.63 29.12 -15.03
N ARG A 32 -50.31 30.12 -14.20
CA ARG A 32 -50.73 31.51 -14.45
C ARG A 32 -50.07 32.13 -15.68
N ASN A 33 -48.90 31.62 -16.08
CA ASN A 33 -48.12 32.10 -17.22
C ASN A 33 -48.49 31.40 -18.55
N LEU A 34 -49.48 30.50 -18.52
CA LEU A 34 -50.02 29.92 -19.74
C LEU A 34 -50.75 30.99 -20.55
N ALA A 35 -50.69 30.85 -21.88
CA ALA A 35 -51.43 31.72 -22.78
C ALA A 35 -52.94 31.63 -22.50
N GLU A 36 -53.63 32.76 -22.52
CA GLU A 36 -55.08 32.78 -22.41
C GLU A 36 -55.73 32.28 -23.69
N ASP A 37 -56.75 31.44 -23.55
CA ASP A 37 -57.53 30.93 -24.67
C ASP A 37 -58.13 32.08 -25.49
N ALA A 38 -58.11 31.96 -26.81
CA ALA A 38 -58.51 33.04 -27.71
C ALA A 38 -59.97 33.49 -27.51
N GLU A 39 -60.90 32.56 -27.23
CA GLU A 39 -62.31 32.90 -26.95
C GLU A 39 -62.47 33.48 -25.54
N SER A 40 -61.61 33.10 -24.59
CA SER A 40 -61.55 33.68 -23.24
C SER A 40 -61.00 35.11 -23.24
N ALA A 41 -60.03 35.41 -24.09
CA ALA A 41 -59.39 36.73 -24.15
C ALA A 41 -60.38 37.86 -24.52
N GLY A 42 -61.49 37.52 -25.20
CA GLY A 42 -62.58 38.44 -25.56
C GLY A 42 -63.52 38.81 -24.39
N GLY A 43 -63.15 38.48 -23.16
CA GLY A 43 -63.92 38.79 -21.95
C GLY A 43 -64.63 37.57 -21.37
N GLY A 44 -63.92 36.45 -21.23
CA GLY A 44 -64.35 35.21 -20.57
C GLY A 44 -65.25 34.29 -21.39
N ILE A 45 -65.31 33.04 -20.97
CA ILE A 45 -66.19 31.99 -21.51
C ILE A 45 -67.44 31.91 -20.63
N ARG A 46 -68.63 31.89 -21.22
CA ARG A 46 -69.88 31.83 -20.44
C ARG A 46 -70.25 30.41 -20.06
N PHE A 47 -70.80 30.23 -18.85
CA PHE A 47 -71.38 28.99 -18.38
C PHE A 47 -72.90 28.97 -18.63
N GLN A 48 -73.32 28.46 -19.79
CA GLN A 48 -74.74 28.43 -20.19
C GLN A 48 -75.03 27.29 -21.19
N ARG A 49 -76.32 27.01 -21.45
CA ARG A 49 -76.72 26.03 -22.47
C ARG A 49 -76.38 26.56 -23.87
N ALA A 50 -75.79 25.71 -24.71
CA ALA A 50 -75.55 26.02 -26.12
C ALA A 50 -76.74 25.64 -27.01
N ALA A 51 -77.20 26.57 -27.84
CA ALA A 51 -78.15 26.35 -28.93
C ALA A 51 -77.50 26.66 -30.28
N ALA A 52 -77.96 26.03 -31.36
CA ALA A 52 -77.37 26.16 -32.71
C ALA A 52 -77.39 27.60 -33.28
N THR A 53 -78.13 28.52 -32.67
CA THR A 53 -78.26 29.93 -33.07
C THR A 53 -77.38 30.89 -32.24
N GLU A 54 -76.62 30.39 -31.27
CA GLU A 54 -75.72 31.23 -30.47
C GLU A 54 -74.44 31.60 -31.25
N SER A 55 -74.02 32.86 -31.15
CA SER A 55 -72.86 33.38 -31.88
C SER A 55 -71.51 33.16 -31.18
N ARG A 56 -71.50 32.76 -29.91
CA ARG A 56 -70.29 32.50 -29.10
C ARG A 56 -70.35 31.14 -28.43
N ASP A 57 -69.22 30.46 -28.38
CA ASP A 57 -69.11 29.15 -27.76
C ASP A 57 -69.19 29.25 -26.22
N THR A 58 -69.67 28.19 -25.57
CA THR A 58 -69.94 28.19 -24.12
C THR A 58 -69.50 26.89 -23.46
N VAL A 59 -69.42 26.88 -22.12
CA VAL A 59 -69.32 25.66 -21.30
C VAL A 59 -70.71 25.32 -20.78
N GLN A 60 -71.17 24.09 -21.00
CA GLN A 60 -72.55 23.67 -20.66
C GLN A 60 -72.63 22.89 -19.36
N ALA A 61 -71.57 22.16 -19.00
CA ALA A 61 -71.50 21.42 -17.76
C ALA A 61 -70.10 21.55 -17.16
N LEU A 62 -70.05 21.60 -15.83
CA LEU A 62 -68.81 21.62 -15.06
C LEU A 62 -69.02 20.82 -13.78
N ALA A 63 -68.15 19.85 -13.54
CA ALA A 63 -68.12 19.03 -12.35
C ALA A 63 -66.81 19.27 -11.60
N ARG A 64 -66.91 19.62 -10.32
CA ARG A 64 -65.75 19.72 -9.42
C ARG A 64 -65.47 18.35 -8.83
N GLN A 65 -64.25 17.87 -8.96
CA GLN A 65 -63.78 16.64 -8.35
C GLN A 65 -62.77 16.96 -7.25
N ARG A 66 -62.90 16.31 -6.09
CA ARG A 66 -61.94 16.40 -4.99
C ARG A 66 -61.39 15.02 -4.67
N ARG A 67 -60.10 14.93 -4.40
CA ARG A 67 -59.40 13.68 -4.03
C ARG A 67 -58.68 13.88 -2.69
N ARG A 68 -58.66 12.84 -1.84
CA ARG A 68 -57.83 12.83 -0.64
C ARG A 68 -56.35 12.77 -1.05
N THR A 69 -55.54 13.67 -0.53
CA THR A 69 -54.08 13.67 -0.70
C THR A 69 -53.41 13.46 0.65
N PRO A 70 -52.12 13.09 0.68
CA PRO A 70 -51.28 13.26 1.86
C PRO A 70 -51.40 14.67 2.45
N ASP A 71 -51.22 14.77 3.76
CA ASP A 71 -51.23 16.00 4.54
C ASP A 71 -49.84 16.65 4.59
N SER A 72 -48.79 15.84 4.49
CA SER A 72 -47.40 16.28 4.38
C SER A 72 -46.60 15.39 3.42
N ILE A 73 -45.49 15.94 2.94
CA ILE A 73 -44.46 15.22 2.19
C ILE A 73 -43.14 15.46 2.89
N THR A 74 -42.47 14.37 3.24
CA THR A 74 -41.15 14.37 3.85
C THR A 74 -40.16 13.71 2.89
N VAL A 75 -39.10 14.42 2.52
CA VAL A 75 -38.01 13.87 1.70
C VAL A 75 -36.73 13.78 2.51
N LEU A 76 -35.96 12.70 2.33
CA LEU A 76 -34.68 12.49 3.00
C LEU A 76 -33.62 11.94 2.04
N GLY A 77 -32.42 12.51 2.08
CA GLY A 77 -31.25 12.02 1.35
C GLY A 77 -30.00 12.02 2.23
N TRP A 78 -28.97 11.28 1.82
CA TRP A 78 -27.67 11.26 2.50
C TRP A 78 -26.64 12.13 1.78
N HIS A 79 -26.09 13.14 2.45
CA HIS A 79 -25.05 14.00 1.89
C HIS A 79 -23.66 13.41 2.15
N ASP A 80 -23.03 12.87 1.10
CA ASP A 80 -21.82 12.04 1.23
C ASP A 80 -20.63 12.79 1.84
N SER A 81 -20.38 14.03 1.38
CA SER A 81 -19.18 14.78 1.76
C SER A 81 -19.31 15.38 3.16
N GLY A 82 -20.54 15.74 3.54
CA GLY A 82 -20.88 16.24 4.87
C GLY A 82 -21.20 15.14 5.89
N LYS A 83 -21.27 13.87 5.45
CA LYS A 83 -21.58 12.70 6.30
C LYS A 83 -22.81 12.90 7.19
N ARG A 84 -23.88 13.43 6.62
CA ARG A 84 -25.11 13.76 7.36
C ARG A 84 -26.35 13.51 6.50
N ALA A 85 -27.48 13.26 7.17
CA ALA A 85 -28.77 13.28 6.50
C ALA A 85 -29.18 14.73 6.18
N VAL A 86 -29.84 14.90 5.04
CA VAL A 86 -30.48 16.14 4.61
C VAL A 86 -31.92 15.80 4.34
N ALA A 87 -32.84 16.44 5.06
CA ALA A 87 -34.25 16.19 4.94
C ALA A 87 -35.04 17.50 4.96
N ALA A 88 -36.21 17.49 4.36
CA ALA A 88 -37.15 18.59 4.45
C ALA A 88 -38.58 18.06 4.41
N GLN A 89 -39.48 18.77 5.07
CA GLN A 89 -40.91 18.50 5.04
C GLN A 89 -41.65 19.69 4.46
N SER A 90 -42.69 19.41 3.67
CA SER A 90 -43.66 20.40 3.19
C SER A 90 -45.07 19.95 3.52
N LEU A 91 -45.93 20.89 3.92
CA LEU A 91 -47.32 20.64 4.28
C LEU A 91 -48.20 20.83 3.05
N VAL A 92 -49.02 19.81 2.73
CA VAL A 92 -49.96 19.85 1.61
C VAL A 92 -51.22 20.61 2.00
N ASN A 93 -51.76 20.39 3.20
CA ASN A 93 -52.91 21.14 3.72
C ASN A 93 -52.53 21.81 5.04
N ALA A 94 -52.55 23.15 5.10
CA ALA A 94 -52.37 23.87 6.35
C ALA A 94 -53.68 23.77 7.15
N ALA A 95 -53.74 22.85 8.10
CA ALA A 95 -54.76 22.75 9.16
C ALA A 95 -56.24 22.83 8.69
N SER A 96 -56.82 21.70 8.30
CA SER A 96 -58.23 21.47 8.62
C SER A 96 -58.29 20.98 10.07
N GLY A 97 -58.75 21.85 10.98
CA GLY A 97 -58.95 21.55 12.40
C GLY A 97 -60.03 20.50 12.66
N HIS A 98 -59.82 19.26 12.21
CA HIS A 98 -60.60 18.09 12.57
C HIS A 98 -59.72 17.20 13.43
N GLY A 99 -60.21 16.90 14.64
CA GLY A 99 -59.46 16.23 15.69
C GLY A 99 -59.05 14.79 15.35
N ASP A 100 -57.95 14.35 15.97
CA ASP A 100 -57.51 12.97 16.22
C ASP A 100 -57.40 11.97 15.06
N GLU A 101 -57.57 12.36 13.79
CA GLU A 101 -57.12 11.52 12.67
C GLU A 101 -55.63 11.78 12.38
N GLN A 102 -54.79 10.75 12.52
CA GLN A 102 -53.38 10.80 12.15
C GLN A 102 -53.25 11.23 10.67
N GLY A 103 -52.65 12.39 10.42
CA GLY A 103 -52.43 12.90 9.07
C GLY A 103 -51.57 11.94 8.23
N LEU A 104 -51.88 11.82 6.95
CA LEU A 104 -51.14 10.95 6.02
C LEU A 104 -49.85 11.64 5.59
N ASP A 105 -48.70 11.11 6.00
CA ASP A 105 -47.40 11.58 5.51
C ASP A 105 -46.92 10.74 4.32
N TRP A 106 -46.48 11.40 3.25
CA TRP A 106 -45.70 10.76 2.19
C TRP A 106 -44.22 10.90 2.49
N TYR A 107 -43.62 9.82 2.99
CA TYR A 107 -42.21 9.77 3.33
C TYR A 107 -41.38 9.13 2.20
N GLU A 108 -40.38 9.84 1.70
CA GLU A 108 -39.54 9.42 0.59
C GLU A 108 -38.04 9.50 0.94
N ILE A 109 -37.32 8.42 0.65
CA ILE A 109 -35.85 8.38 0.75
C ILE A 109 -35.25 8.43 -0.66
N THR A 110 -34.51 9.51 -0.97
CA THR A 110 -33.86 9.73 -2.29
C THR A 110 -32.44 9.16 -2.38
N GLY A 111 -31.98 8.48 -1.33
CA GLY A 111 -30.72 7.74 -1.32
C GLY A 111 -29.47 8.62 -1.18
N HIS A 112 -28.33 8.09 -1.63
CA HIS A 112 -27.02 8.76 -1.53
C HIS A 112 -26.89 9.91 -2.54
N GLY A 113 -26.54 11.10 -2.06
CA GLY A 113 -26.33 12.27 -2.90
C GLY A 113 -27.60 12.82 -3.55
N GLY A 114 -28.77 12.49 -2.99
CA GLY A 114 -30.07 12.97 -3.48
C GLY A 114 -30.27 14.48 -3.32
N PHE A 115 -29.69 15.09 -2.27
CA PHE A 115 -29.74 16.53 -2.01
C PHE A 115 -28.37 17.07 -1.60
N ALA A 116 -27.99 18.23 -2.15
CA ALA A 116 -26.81 18.99 -1.77
C ALA A 116 -27.00 19.70 -0.43
N ASP A 117 -28.19 20.26 -0.20
CA ASP A 117 -28.54 20.99 1.01
C ASP A 117 -30.05 20.93 1.32
N GLU A 118 -30.42 21.50 2.47
CA GLU A 118 -31.80 21.51 2.96
C GLU A 118 -32.72 22.36 2.06
N ALA A 119 -32.20 23.42 1.42
CA ALA A 119 -32.97 24.26 0.52
C ALA A 119 -33.39 23.49 -0.74
N GLN A 120 -32.50 22.66 -1.29
CA GLN A 120 -32.82 21.77 -2.40
C GLN A 120 -33.84 20.70 -1.99
N ALA A 121 -33.69 20.10 -0.81
CA ALA A 121 -34.65 19.13 -0.28
C ALA A 121 -36.03 19.76 -0.10
N ARG A 122 -36.09 20.97 0.47
CA ARG A 122 -37.34 21.73 0.67
C ARG A 122 -38.00 22.06 -0.66
N ARG A 123 -37.23 22.55 -1.65
CA ARG A 123 -37.74 22.80 -3.01
C ARG A 123 -38.37 21.56 -3.62
N GLN A 124 -37.76 20.38 -3.47
CA GLN A 124 -38.33 19.14 -3.99
C GLN A 124 -39.63 18.72 -3.28
N ALA A 125 -39.68 18.85 -1.95
CA ALA A 125 -40.91 18.61 -1.19
C ALA A 125 -42.04 19.60 -1.56
N ASP A 126 -41.71 20.87 -1.79
CA ASP A 126 -42.66 21.90 -2.21
C ASP A 126 -43.19 21.63 -3.63
N LEU A 127 -42.31 21.26 -4.58
CA LEU A 127 -42.73 20.89 -5.95
C LEU A 127 -43.65 19.67 -5.97
N ALA A 128 -43.35 18.65 -5.16
CA ALA A 128 -44.22 17.48 -5.01
C ALA A 128 -45.57 17.86 -4.39
N THR A 129 -45.56 18.78 -3.41
CA THR A 129 -46.77 19.31 -2.77
C THR A 129 -47.64 20.06 -3.75
N GLU A 130 -47.06 20.95 -4.57
CA GLU A 130 -47.77 21.68 -5.62
C GLU A 130 -48.39 20.71 -6.66
N ALA A 131 -47.65 19.65 -7.04
CA ALA A 131 -48.15 18.63 -7.96
C ALA A 131 -49.39 17.88 -7.43
N LEU A 132 -49.41 17.60 -6.12
CA LEU A 132 -50.56 17.00 -5.45
C LEU A 132 -51.72 18.00 -5.31
N ARG A 133 -51.44 19.24 -4.90
CA ARG A 133 -52.48 20.29 -4.73
C ARG A 133 -53.22 20.60 -6.02
N ALA A 134 -52.52 20.64 -7.15
CA ALA A 134 -53.13 20.84 -8.45
C ALA A 134 -54.12 19.72 -8.82
N ARG A 135 -53.91 18.50 -8.30
CA ARG A 135 -54.74 17.30 -8.57
C ARG A 135 -55.69 16.93 -7.44
N ALA A 136 -55.53 17.54 -6.26
CA ALA A 136 -56.43 17.40 -5.12
C ALA A 136 -57.83 17.93 -5.46
N GLU A 137 -57.89 18.92 -6.35
CA GLU A 137 -59.14 19.51 -6.85
C GLU A 137 -59.02 19.78 -8.35
N THR A 138 -59.82 19.08 -9.14
CA THR A 138 -59.89 19.24 -10.60
C THR A 138 -61.31 19.55 -11.04
N PHE A 139 -61.44 20.07 -12.25
CA PHE A 139 -62.71 20.45 -12.85
C PHE A 139 -62.84 19.74 -14.19
N VAL A 140 -63.92 18.99 -14.37
CA VAL A 140 -64.23 18.30 -15.62
C VAL A 140 -65.43 18.98 -16.25
N GLY A 141 -65.29 19.46 -17.48
CA GLY A 141 -66.35 20.18 -18.16
C GLY A 141 -66.71 19.60 -19.53
N LEU A 142 -67.93 19.92 -19.96
CA LEU A 142 -68.44 19.69 -21.32
C LEU A 142 -68.66 21.07 -21.94
N GLY A 143 -68.06 21.30 -23.11
CA GLY A 143 -68.09 22.57 -23.81
C GLY A 143 -68.31 22.40 -25.31
N VAL A 144 -68.60 23.51 -25.98
CA VAL A 144 -68.56 23.63 -27.45
C VAL A 144 -67.46 24.60 -27.90
N VAL A 145 -66.56 24.99 -27.00
CA VAL A 145 -65.50 25.98 -27.23
C VAL A 145 -64.39 25.42 -28.10
N ARG A 146 -64.41 25.78 -29.39
CA ARG A 146 -63.50 25.21 -30.40
C ARG A 146 -62.03 25.57 -30.18
N THR A 147 -61.76 26.66 -29.47
CA THR A 147 -60.40 27.16 -29.20
C THR A 147 -59.70 26.44 -28.06
N PHE A 148 -60.42 25.70 -27.20
CA PHE A 148 -59.87 25.05 -26.01
C PHE A 148 -58.71 24.12 -26.35
N ARG A 149 -57.55 24.39 -25.77
CA ARG A 149 -56.32 23.62 -25.98
C ARG A 149 -55.70 23.27 -24.63
N SER A 150 -55.12 22.07 -24.51
CA SER A 150 -54.33 21.74 -23.33
C SER A 150 -53.16 22.73 -23.22
N GLY A 151 -52.87 23.18 -22.00
CA GLY A 151 -51.84 24.18 -21.72
C GLY A 151 -52.21 25.61 -22.09
N THR A 152 -53.49 25.94 -22.29
CA THR A 152 -53.98 27.33 -22.20
C THR A 152 -54.77 27.54 -20.91
N ARG A 153 -54.99 28.79 -20.55
CA ARG A 153 -55.86 29.18 -19.42
C ARG A 153 -57.14 29.84 -19.92
N PHE A 154 -58.24 29.73 -19.18
CA PHE A 154 -59.47 30.44 -19.50
C PHE A 154 -60.18 30.93 -18.23
N THR A 155 -60.91 32.03 -18.37
CA THR A 155 -61.77 32.58 -17.32
C THR A 155 -63.21 32.16 -17.58
N LEU A 156 -63.86 31.49 -16.63
CA LEU A 156 -65.26 31.12 -16.72
C LEU A 156 -66.15 32.18 -16.08
N GLN A 157 -67.19 32.60 -16.79
CA GLN A 157 -68.19 33.57 -16.38
C GLN A 157 -69.52 32.90 -16.10
N ASP A 158 -70.38 33.60 -15.37
CA ASP A 158 -71.75 33.16 -15.05
C ASP A 158 -71.79 31.82 -14.29
N LEU A 159 -70.75 31.54 -13.50
CA LEU A 159 -70.72 30.36 -12.65
C LEU A 159 -71.88 30.41 -11.65
N SER A 160 -72.64 29.32 -11.54
CA SER A 160 -73.77 29.23 -10.60
C SER A 160 -73.35 29.55 -9.16
N ALA A 161 -74.21 30.26 -8.43
CA ALA A 161 -74.05 30.52 -7.00
C ALA A 161 -74.08 29.24 -6.14
N LEU A 162 -74.53 28.11 -6.70
CA LEU A 162 -74.45 26.78 -6.07
C LEU A 162 -73.05 26.16 -6.19
N GLY A 163 -72.15 26.77 -6.98
CA GLY A 163 -70.76 26.35 -7.17
C GLY A 163 -69.77 27.14 -6.31
N PRO A 164 -68.45 26.98 -6.52
CA PRO A 164 -67.41 27.61 -5.70
C PRO A 164 -67.28 29.14 -5.86
N ALA A 165 -68.12 29.79 -6.66
CA ALA A 165 -68.03 31.23 -6.94
C ALA A 165 -68.10 32.12 -5.68
N GLY A 166 -68.76 31.65 -4.61
CA GLY A 166 -68.84 32.35 -3.32
C GLY A 166 -67.77 31.96 -2.30
N GLU A 167 -66.85 31.03 -2.63
CA GLU A 167 -65.79 30.61 -1.72
C GLU A 167 -64.71 31.70 -1.63
N ALA A 168 -64.27 32.03 -0.41
CA ALA A 168 -63.22 33.02 -0.19
C ALA A 168 -61.92 32.60 -0.89
N GLY A 169 -61.36 33.50 -1.71
CA GLY A 169 -60.12 33.24 -2.47
C GLY A 169 -60.29 32.29 -3.66
N PHE A 170 -61.52 32.05 -4.13
CA PHE A 170 -61.76 31.32 -5.38
C PHE A 170 -61.76 32.28 -6.58
N GLU A 171 -60.88 32.01 -7.56
CA GLU A 171 -60.86 32.67 -8.86
C GLU A 171 -61.42 31.70 -9.91
N PRO A 172 -62.40 32.09 -10.76
CA PRO A 172 -62.91 31.23 -11.83
C PRO A 172 -61.95 31.18 -13.04
N LEU A 173 -60.64 31.17 -12.77
CA LEU A 173 -59.56 31.10 -13.74
C LEU A 173 -58.95 29.69 -13.70
N PHE A 174 -58.97 29.01 -14.84
CA PHE A 174 -58.61 27.60 -14.94
C PHE A 174 -57.53 27.38 -15.99
N ALA A 175 -56.60 26.47 -15.71
CA ALA A 175 -55.64 25.94 -16.67
C ALA A 175 -56.16 24.62 -17.23
N LEU A 176 -56.24 24.51 -18.56
CA LEU A 176 -56.67 23.32 -19.27
C LEU A 176 -55.54 22.28 -19.24
N ASP A 177 -55.78 21.14 -18.61
CA ASP A 177 -54.82 20.03 -18.48
C ASP A 177 -54.99 19.03 -19.63
N ARG A 178 -56.24 18.64 -19.91
CA ARG A 178 -56.60 17.69 -20.97
C ARG A 178 -57.83 18.20 -21.71
N VAL A 179 -57.83 18.10 -23.04
CA VAL A 179 -58.99 18.43 -23.86
C VAL A 179 -59.22 17.31 -24.87
N GLU A 180 -60.41 16.72 -24.82
CA GLU A 180 -60.90 15.72 -25.76
C GLU A 180 -61.89 16.42 -26.69
N GLN A 181 -61.58 16.46 -27.98
CA GLN A 181 -62.39 17.19 -28.97
C GLN A 181 -63.02 16.23 -29.98
N ILE A 182 -64.29 16.48 -30.33
CA ILE A 182 -65.01 15.75 -31.37
C ILE A 182 -65.59 16.75 -32.36
N GLY A 183 -65.17 16.66 -33.61
CA GLY A 183 -65.76 17.39 -34.73
C GLY A 183 -66.54 16.45 -35.64
N ILE A 184 -67.77 16.80 -35.99
CA ILE A 184 -68.60 16.08 -36.97
C ILE A 184 -68.84 16.99 -38.16
N ASN A 185 -68.29 16.60 -39.31
CA ASN A 185 -68.48 17.32 -40.56
C ASN A 185 -69.92 17.13 -41.07
N ASN A 186 -70.56 18.21 -41.53
CA ASN A 186 -71.91 18.25 -42.05
C ASN A 186 -71.99 17.79 -43.52
N LEU A 187 -71.43 16.62 -43.82
CA LEU A 187 -71.42 16.05 -45.17
C LEU A 187 -72.86 15.84 -45.70
N PRO A 188 -73.11 16.07 -47.01
CA PRO A 188 -74.39 15.75 -47.62
C PRO A 188 -74.81 14.30 -47.36
N PRO A 189 -76.11 14.01 -47.17
CA PRO A 189 -76.60 12.67 -46.85
C PRO A 189 -76.11 11.58 -47.82
N GLU A 190 -76.00 11.91 -49.10
CA GLU A 190 -75.48 11.03 -50.16
C GLU A 190 -74.00 10.68 -49.94
N ALA A 191 -73.17 11.69 -49.64
CA ALA A 191 -71.75 11.50 -49.35
C ALA A 191 -71.52 10.68 -48.08
N ARG A 192 -72.33 10.91 -47.03
CA ARG A 192 -72.28 10.14 -45.78
C ARG A 192 -72.62 8.66 -46.01
N THR A 193 -73.63 8.39 -46.84
CA THR A 193 -74.07 7.04 -47.18
C THR A 193 -73.02 6.30 -48.03
N ALA A 194 -72.45 6.98 -49.03
CA ALA A 194 -71.39 6.43 -49.87
C ALA A 194 -70.11 6.12 -49.07
N LEU A 195 -69.72 7.00 -48.14
CA LEU A 195 -68.59 6.78 -47.24
C LEU A 195 -68.87 5.63 -46.26
N ALA A 196 -70.06 5.55 -45.68
CA ALA A 196 -70.44 4.44 -44.79
C ALA A 196 -70.45 3.07 -45.52
N GLN A 197 -70.80 3.04 -46.82
CA GLN A 197 -70.72 1.82 -47.63
C GLN A 197 -69.27 1.42 -47.95
N ARG A 198 -68.41 2.38 -48.31
CA ARG A 198 -66.99 2.10 -48.65
C ARG A 198 -66.14 1.79 -47.43
N LEU A 199 -66.30 2.56 -46.37
CA LEU A 199 -65.46 2.52 -45.18
C LEU A 199 -66.09 1.74 -44.04
N GLY A 200 -67.27 1.11 -44.21
CA GLY A 200 -68.13 0.57 -43.16
C GLY A 200 -68.55 1.64 -42.13
N GLY A 201 -69.65 1.45 -41.40
CA GLY A 201 -70.29 2.50 -40.58
C GLY A 201 -69.30 3.47 -39.89
N LEU A 202 -69.44 4.77 -40.17
CA LEU A 202 -68.43 5.79 -39.86
C LEU A 202 -68.05 5.91 -38.37
N ASP A 203 -68.98 5.55 -37.48
CA ASP A 203 -68.75 5.53 -36.03
C ASP A 203 -67.62 4.57 -35.62
N ARG A 204 -67.33 3.54 -36.42
CA ARG A 204 -66.22 2.60 -36.15
C ARG A 204 -64.84 3.22 -36.26
N HIS A 205 -64.76 4.42 -36.85
CA HIS A 205 -63.52 5.18 -37.01
C HIS A 205 -63.44 6.35 -36.02
N LEU A 206 -64.44 6.53 -35.14
CA LEU A 206 -64.39 7.49 -34.03
C LEU A 206 -63.62 6.90 -32.85
N VAL A 207 -62.31 6.80 -33.02
CA VAL A 207 -61.36 6.41 -31.97
C VAL A 207 -60.52 7.61 -31.57
N LEU A 208 -60.24 7.76 -30.28
CA LEU A 208 -59.23 8.70 -29.81
C LEU A 208 -57.86 8.05 -29.99
N ASP A 209 -56.87 8.84 -30.44
CA ASP A 209 -55.48 8.41 -30.42
C ASP A 209 -55.11 8.06 -28.97
N GLY A 210 -54.70 6.81 -28.74
CA GLY A 210 -54.24 6.37 -27.44
C GLY A 210 -52.86 6.94 -27.13
N ASP A 211 -52.64 7.44 -25.91
CA ASP A 211 -51.32 7.80 -25.39
C ASP A 211 -50.46 6.54 -25.18
N ALA A 212 -49.99 5.92 -26.26
CA ALA A 212 -48.99 4.85 -26.16
C ALA A 212 -48.11 4.79 -27.41
N LEU A 213 -47.06 5.62 -27.45
CA LEU A 213 -45.79 5.08 -27.94
C LEU A 213 -45.38 4.01 -26.93
N ALA A 214 -45.62 2.74 -27.28
CA ALA A 214 -45.16 1.61 -26.48
C ALA A 214 -43.66 1.77 -26.22
N ALA A 215 -43.26 1.70 -24.94
CA ALA A 215 -41.85 1.63 -24.60
C ALA A 215 -41.24 0.39 -25.30
N PRO A 216 -39.99 0.46 -25.78
CA PRO A 216 -39.33 -0.71 -26.37
C PRO A 216 -39.37 -1.89 -25.38
N GLY A 217 -40.06 -2.97 -25.75
CA GLY A 217 -40.19 -4.18 -24.92
C GLY A 217 -41.45 -4.29 -24.06
N ALA A 218 -42.37 -3.32 -24.09
CA ALA A 218 -43.70 -3.53 -23.52
C ALA A 218 -44.50 -4.48 -24.42
N SER A 219 -44.99 -5.59 -23.88
CA SER A 219 -46.01 -6.39 -24.57
C SER A 219 -47.20 -5.47 -24.87
N PRO A 220 -47.74 -5.48 -26.10
CA PRO A 220 -48.93 -4.71 -26.42
C PRO A 220 -50.04 -5.22 -25.50
N SER A 221 -50.38 -4.44 -24.47
CA SER A 221 -51.62 -4.67 -23.75
C SER A 221 -52.75 -4.49 -24.74
N GLU A 222 -53.54 -5.54 -24.92
CA GLU A 222 -54.72 -5.57 -25.80
C GLU A 222 -55.56 -4.30 -25.62
N ASP A 223 -55.80 -3.59 -26.73
CA ASP A 223 -56.83 -2.58 -26.96
C ASP A 223 -57.24 -1.70 -25.77
N ILE A 224 -56.50 -0.62 -25.53
CA ILE A 224 -57.07 0.59 -24.90
C ILE A 224 -57.22 1.67 -25.98
N ALA A 225 -58.05 1.40 -26.98
CA ALA A 225 -58.70 2.50 -27.69
C ALA A 225 -59.59 3.22 -26.67
N LEU A 226 -59.23 4.43 -26.27
CA LEU A 226 -60.04 5.26 -25.39
C LEU A 226 -61.40 5.47 -26.06
N ARG A 227 -62.46 4.86 -25.51
CA ARG A 227 -63.82 5.08 -26.00
C ARG A 227 -64.19 6.54 -25.78
N VAL A 228 -64.59 7.19 -26.85
CA VAL A 228 -65.12 8.56 -26.85
C VAL A 228 -66.27 8.66 -25.85
N ASP A 229 -66.27 9.69 -25.00
CA ASP A 229 -67.34 9.92 -24.03
C ASP A 229 -68.67 10.13 -24.77
N ALA A 230 -69.68 9.33 -24.39
CA ALA A 230 -70.97 9.29 -25.08
C ALA A 230 -71.72 10.63 -25.02
N ALA A 231 -71.55 11.41 -23.94
CA ALA A 231 -72.20 12.71 -23.80
C ALA A 231 -71.56 13.75 -24.74
N VAL A 232 -70.23 13.70 -24.90
CA VAL A 232 -69.51 14.58 -25.84
C VAL A 232 -69.89 14.24 -27.27
N LEU A 233 -69.95 12.96 -27.62
CA LEU A 233 -70.35 12.52 -28.96
C LEU A 233 -71.80 12.88 -29.28
N ALA A 234 -72.72 12.68 -28.32
CA ALA A 234 -74.12 13.09 -28.48
C ALA A 234 -74.24 14.59 -28.72
N LYS A 235 -73.47 15.41 -27.99
CA LYS A 235 -73.50 16.87 -28.18
C LYS A 235 -72.87 17.28 -29.51
N ALA A 236 -71.75 16.69 -29.91
CA ALA A 236 -71.13 16.95 -31.21
C ALA A 236 -72.07 16.61 -32.39
N ARG A 237 -72.96 15.61 -32.25
CA ARG A 237 -74.00 15.29 -33.25
C ARG A 237 -75.10 16.34 -33.35
N GLU A 238 -75.41 17.01 -32.25
CA GLU A 238 -76.44 18.06 -32.20
C GLU A 238 -75.95 19.36 -32.84
N VAL A 239 -74.72 19.78 -32.54
CA VAL A 239 -74.21 21.12 -32.89
C VAL A 239 -72.95 21.12 -33.77
N GLY A 240 -72.48 19.95 -34.22
CA GLY A 240 -71.33 19.78 -35.11
C GLY A 240 -69.97 19.68 -34.41
N TYR A 241 -69.83 20.20 -33.19
CA TYR A 241 -68.60 20.09 -32.40
C TYR A 241 -68.90 20.05 -30.90
N ALA A 242 -68.15 19.25 -30.15
CA ALA A 242 -68.14 19.33 -28.70
C ALA A 242 -66.78 18.89 -28.15
N ASN A 243 -66.46 19.35 -26.95
CA ASN A 243 -65.29 18.89 -26.22
C ASN A 243 -65.62 18.53 -24.77
N ARG A 244 -64.83 17.62 -24.23
CA ARG A 244 -64.70 17.40 -22.79
C ARG A 244 -63.32 17.87 -22.37
N PHE A 245 -63.24 18.61 -21.29
CA PHE A 245 -61.97 19.11 -20.78
C PHE A 245 -61.79 18.80 -19.31
N GLU A 246 -60.54 18.63 -18.91
CA GLU A 246 -60.11 18.60 -17.52
C GLU A 246 -59.25 19.83 -17.27
N ALA A 247 -59.52 20.52 -16.18
CA ALA A 247 -58.86 21.75 -15.81
C ALA A 247 -58.52 21.77 -14.32
N VAL A 248 -57.50 22.54 -13.98
CA VAL A 248 -57.10 22.85 -12.60
C VAL A 248 -57.25 24.35 -12.36
N ARG A 249 -57.36 24.78 -11.11
CA ARG A 249 -57.38 26.22 -10.81
C ARG A 249 -56.02 26.84 -11.14
N CYS A 250 -55.99 28.00 -11.79
CA CYS A 250 -54.74 28.69 -12.12
C CYS A 250 -54.01 29.25 -10.91
N ASP A 251 -54.69 29.50 -9.79
CA ASP A 251 -54.07 29.97 -8.54
C ASP A 251 -53.27 28.89 -7.80
N ARG A 252 -53.30 27.65 -8.29
CA ARG A 252 -52.44 26.55 -7.85
C ARG A 252 -51.48 26.20 -8.97
N PRO A 253 -50.16 26.35 -8.78
CA PRO A 253 -49.19 26.02 -9.82
C PRO A 253 -49.36 24.57 -10.28
N TRP A 254 -49.67 24.40 -11.57
CA TRP A 254 -49.63 23.07 -12.18
C TRP A 254 -48.17 22.57 -12.19
N ARG A 255 -47.97 21.35 -11.71
CA ARG A 255 -46.69 20.63 -11.79
C ARG A 255 -46.91 19.28 -12.46
N PRO A 256 -45.91 18.77 -13.20
CA PRO A 256 -45.95 17.40 -13.69
C PRO A 256 -46.03 16.42 -12.51
N GLN A 257 -46.95 15.46 -12.60
CA GLN A 257 -46.99 14.35 -11.64
C GLN A 257 -45.90 13.36 -12.02
N LEU A 258 -45.06 13.03 -11.05
CA LEU A 258 -44.05 12.01 -11.27
C LEU A 258 -44.72 10.63 -11.28
N ALA A 259 -44.41 9.83 -12.29
CA ALA A 259 -45.02 8.51 -12.45
C ALA A 259 -44.65 7.62 -11.27
N HIS A 260 -45.64 6.99 -10.64
CA HIS A 260 -45.42 6.02 -9.58
C HIS A 260 -44.92 4.69 -10.16
N ARG A 261 -43.68 4.67 -10.66
CA ARG A 261 -42.96 3.45 -11.03
C ARG A 261 -41.93 3.20 -9.95
N ARG A 262 -41.89 1.98 -9.40
CA ARG A 262 -40.90 1.56 -8.41
C ARG A 262 -39.49 1.79 -8.96
N GLY A 263 -38.72 2.65 -8.27
CA GLY A 263 -37.33 3.02 -8.53
C GLY A 263 -36.92 4.07 -7.48
N ALA A 264 -35.64 4.16 -7.11
CA ALA A 264 -35.14 4.85 -5.90
C ALA A 264 -35.24 6.39 -5.87
N ARG A 265 -36.05 6.99 -6.74
CA ARG A 265 -36.34 8.43 -6.71
C ARG A 265 -37.81 8.66 -7.01
N LEU A 266 -38.31 9.77 -6.48
CA LEU A 266 -39.59 10.39 -6.81
C LEU A 266 -39.87 10.47 -8.32
N SER A 267 -38.86 10.38 -9.20
CA SER A 267 -38.93 10.82 -10.59
C SER A 267 -38.86 9.75 -11.69
N GLY A 268 -38.92 8.45 -11.37
CA GLY A 268 -38.79 7.41 -12.41
C GLY A 268 -37.46 7.50 -13.17
N ALA A 269 -36.39 7.86 -12.45
CA ALA A 269 -35.04 7.90 -13.00
C ALA A 269 -34.65 6.53 -13.60
N PRO A 270 -33.87 6.51 -14.69
CA PRO A 270 -33.41 5.26 -15.27
C PRO A 270 -32.62 4.48 -14.23
N SER A 271 -33.12 3.31 -13.87
CA SER A 271 -32.47 2.41 -12.93
C SER A 271 -31.40 1.59 -13.65
N VAL A 272 -30.21 1.53 -13.07
CA VAL A 272 -29.13 0.68 -13.55
C VAL A 272 -28.97 -0.48 -12.60
N HIS A 273 -29.39 -1.66 -13.04
CA HIS A 273 -29.33 -2.86 -12.24
C HIS A 273 -27.99 -3.58 -12.41
N GLY A 274 -27.42 -4.03 -11.30
CA GLY A 274 -26.21 -4.85 -11.28
C GLY A 274 -24.93 -4.02 -11.31
N VAL A 275 -23.91 -4.56 -11.95
CA VAL A 275 -22.55 -3.99 -12.02
C VAL A 275 -22.10 -3.87 -13.46
N HIS A 276 -21.40 -2.79 -13.76
CA HIS A 276 -20.86 -2.50 -15.08
C HIS A 276 -19.35 -2.36 -15.00
N THR A 277 -18.65 -2.56 -16.12
CA THR A 277 -17.23 -2.22 -16.19
C THR A 277 -17.02 -0.87 -16.88
N ALA A 278 -15.96 -0.18 -16.47
CA ALA A 278 -15.54 1.10 -17.01
C ALA A 278 -14.00 1.17 -17.00
N VAL A 279 -13.43 2.07 -17.79
CA VAL A 279 -11.98 2.28 -17.84
C VAL A 279 -11.64 3.59 -17.13
N VAL A 280 -10.62 3.58 -16.28
CA VAL A 280 -10.13 4.79 -15.59
C VAL A 280 -9.48 5.74 -16.60
N THR A 281 -9.74 7.04 -16.46
CA THR A 281 -9.29 8.05 -17.43
C THR A 281 -8.42 9.14 -16.82
N ASP A 282 -7.69 9.85 -17.69
CA ASP A 282 -7.06 11.14 -17.40
C ASP A 282 -8.12 12.27 -17.30
N ALA A 283 -7.64 13.52 -17.24
CA ALA A 283 -8.50 14.69 -17.03
C ALA A 283 -9.33 15.01 -18.28
N GLU A 284 -8.83 14.65 -19.47
CA GLU A 284 -9.46 14.82 -20.77
C GLU A 284 -10.31 13.60 -21.19
N GLY A 285 -10.37 12.56 -20.37
CA GLY A 285 -11.12 11.33 -20.68
C GLY A 285 -10.32 10.29 -21.48
N GLY A 286 -9.02 10.50 -21.67
CA GLY A 286 -8.08 9.56 -22.27
C GLY A 286 -7.90 8.31 -21.41
N THR A 287 -7.84 7.15 -22.04
CA THR A 287 -7.65 5.84 -21.37
C THR A 287 -6.23 5.31 -21.46
N GLN A 288 -5.28 6.14 -21.89
CA GLN A 288 -3.86 5.83 -21.92
C GLN A 288 -3.11 6.86 -21.08
N ALA A 289 -2.18 6.39 -20.26
CA ALA A 289 -1.32 7.27 -19.49
C ALA A 289 -0.37 8.06 -20.40
N LYS A 290 -0.12 9.33 -20.06
CA LYS A 290 0.79 10.21 -20.81
C LYS A 290 2.04 10.48 -19.96
N GLY A 291 3.14 9.79 -20.24
CA GLY A 291 4.39 9.96 -19.51
C GLY A 291 4.25 9.65 -18.01
N GLN A 292 4.48 10.64 -17.15
CA GLN A 292 4.39 10.50 -15.69
C GLN A 292 2.95 10.60 -15.15
N ASP A 293 1.99 11.01 -16.00
CA ASP A 293 0.57 11.15 -15.63
C ASP A 293 -0.14 9.80 -15.75
N GLU A 294 0.22 8.86 -14.87
CA GLU A 294 -0.37 7.51 -14.82
C GLU A 294 -1.54 7.40 -13.83
N ILE A 295 -1.71 8.38 -12.94
CA ILE A 295 -2.74 8.39 -11.88
C ILE A 295 -3.41 9.75 -11.83
N LEU A 296 -4.73 9.78 -12.02
CA LEU A 296 -5.56 10.95 -11.73
C LEU A 296 -6.50 10.66 -10.56
N ARG A 297 -6.34 11.41 -9.47
CA ARG A 297 -7.24 11.34 -8.31
C ARG A 297 -7.44 12.68 -7.63
N ASN A 298 -8.58 12.89 -6.97
CA ASN A 298 -8.82 14.06 -6.13
C ASN A 298 -8.32 13.85 -4.68
N LYS A 299 -8.52 14.84 -3.80
CA LYS A 299 -8.13 14.80 -2.38
C LYS A 299 -8.78 13.64 -1.58
N ARG A 300 -9.91 13.10 -2.04
CA ARG A 300 -10.62 11.96 -1.41
C ARG A 300 -10.15 10.61 -1.93
N GLY A 301 -9.36 10.57 -3.00
CA GLY A 301 -8.97 9.34 -3.68
C GLY A 301 -9.97 8.88 -4.75
N ASP A 302 -10.92 9.73 -5.14
CA ASP A 302 -11.86 9.44 -6.23
C ASP A 302 -11.13 9.49 -7.57
N VAL A 303 -11.61 8.71 -8.55
CA VAL A 303 -11.06 8.64 -9.92
C VAL A 303 -12.08 9.11 -10.95
N ARG A 304 -11.61 9.34 -12.19
CA ARG A 304 -12.49 9.49 -13.36
C ARG A 304 -12.54 8.19 -14.14
N ILE A 305 -13.71 7.87 -14.67
CA ILE A 305 -13.97 6.68 -15.47
C ILE A 305 -14.67 7.02 -16.78
N ARG A 306 -14.61 6.09 -17.73
CA ARG A 306 -15.37 6.10 -18.98
C ARG A 306 -16.03 4.75 -19.19
N PHE A 307 -17.36 4.75 -19.35
CA PHE A 307 -18.11 3.54 -19.66
C PHE A 307 -17.98 3.18 -21.13
N HIS A 308 -18.12 1.89 -21.43
CA HIS A 308 -17.97 1.36 -22.80
C HIS A 308 -19.01 1.90 -23.79
N TRP A 309 -20.20 2.26 -23.30
CA TRP A 309 -21.28 2.85 -24.12
C TRP A 309 -21.07 4.35 -24.40
N GLN A 310 -20.05 4.99 -23.82
CA GLN A 310 -19.68 6.39 -24.09
C GLN A 310 -18.70 6.54 -25.26
N ALA A 311 -18.50 5.49 -26.07
CA ALA A 311 -17.46 5.39 -27.09
C ALA A 311 -17.55 6.40 -28.26
N ASN A 312 -18.64 7.16 -28.40
CA ASN A 312 -18.86 8.13 -29.49
C ASN A 312 -18.65 9.61 -29.08
N ALA A 313 -18.31 9.91 -27.83
CA ALA A 313 -17.86 11.26 -27.49
C ALA A 313 -16.49 11.49 -28.14
N ALA A 314 -16.29 12.62 -28.82
CA ALA A 314 -14.96 13.02 -29.27
C ALA A 314 -13.97 12.91 -28.11
N GLU A 315 -12.73 12.45 -28.36
CA GLU A 315 -11.66 12.48 -27.35
C GLU A 315 -11.64 13.88 -26.71
N GLY A 316 -11.97 13.98 -25.41
CA GLY A 316 -12.10 15.26 -24.71
C GLY A 316 -13.46 15.60 -24.09
N GLU A 317 -14.57 14.91 -24.44
CA GLU A 317 -15.92 15.42 -24.08
C GLU A 317 -16.70 14.70 -22.97
N ALA A 318 -16.10 13.79 -22.19
CA ALA A 318 -16.80 13.27 -21.02
C ALA A 318 -15.84 13.03 -19.85
N ALA A 319 -15.41 14.12 -19.21
CA ALA A 319 -14.97 14.07 -17.83
C ALA A 319 -16.16 13.57 -16.99
N SER A 320 -16.22 12.27 -16.73
CA SER A 320 -17.11 11.74 -15.70
C SER A 320 -16.92 12.54 -14.40
N ARG A 321 -17.99 12.63 -13.61
CA ARG A 321 -17.87 13.12 -12.24
C ARG A 321 -16.81 12.30 -11.49
N TRP A 322 -16.26 12.87 -10.43
CA TRP A 322 -15.41 12.10 -9.52
C TRP A 322 -16.18 10.91 -8.96
N VAL A 323 -15.67 9.70 -9.20
CA VAL A 323 -16.26 8.44 -8.78
C VAL A 323 -15.46 7.88 -7.60
N ARG A 324 -16.14 7.63 -6.49
CA ARG A 324 -15.54 7.08 -5.28
C ARG A 324 -15.02 5.67 -5.53
N VAL A 325 -13.91 5.31 -4.89
CA VAL A 325 -13.31 3.96 -4.98
C VAL A 325 -13.42 3.27 -3.63
N ALA A 326 -14.12 2.15 -3.58
CA ALA A 326 -14.21 1.29 -2.41
C ALA A 326 -12.83 0.75 -2.02
N GLN A 327 -12.51 0.81 -0.74
CA GLN A 327 -11.25 0.33 -0.17
C GLN A 327 -11.50 -0.87 0.74
N ARG A 328 -10.54 -1.80 0.82
CA ARG A 328 -10.66 -2.99 1.69
C ARG A 328 -10.76 -2.64 3.18
N GLN A 329 -10.11 -1.55 3.59
CA GLN A 329 -10.18 -1.02 4.95
C GLN A 329 -10.05 0.50 4.87
N SER A 330 -10.97 1.24 5.48
CA SER A 330 -10.93 2.71 5.53
C SER A 330 -11.47 3.22 6.87
N GLY A 331 -10.79 4.23 7.44
CA GLY A 331 -11.11 4.81 8.73
C GLY A 331 -10.50 6.21 8.89
N ALA A 332 -10.70 6.85 10.03
CA ALA A 332 -10.15 8.18 10.27
C ALA A 332 -8.61 8.12 10.37
N GLY A 333 -7.91 8.63 9.34
CA GLY A 333 -6.44 8.69 9.31
C GLY A 333 -5.72 7.36 9.06
N MET A 334 -6.44 6.28 8.74
CA MET A 334 -5.88 4.94 8.55
C MET A 334 -6.63 4.17 7.45
N GLY A 335 -5.99 3.14 6.89
CA GLY A 335 -6.62 2.23 5.94
C GLY A 335 -5.67 1.74 4.86
N ILE A 336 -6.25 1.02 3.90
CA ILE A 336 -5.60 0.55 2.70
C ILE A 336 -6.05 1.46 1.56
N SER A 337 -5.10 1.98 0.77
CA SER A 337 -5.39 2.82 -0.39
C SER A 337 -4.91 2.12 -1.66
N PHE A 338 -5.82 1.48 -2.37
CA PHE A 338 -5.62 1.01 -3.73
C PHE A 338 -6.35 1.96 -4.69
N VAL A 339 -5.59 2.77 -5.43
CA VAL A 339 -6.13 3.69 -6.43
C VAL A 339 -5.88 3.12 -7.83
N PRO A 340 -6.95 2.83 -8.59
CA PRO A 340 -6.82 2.42 -9.98
C PRO A 340 -6.05 3.43 -10.83
N ARG A 341 -5.15 2.96 -11.69
CA ARG A 341 -4.40 3.79 -12.64
C ARG A 341 -5.18 4.02 -13.92
N ILE A 342 -4.85 5.09 -14.64
CA ILE A 342 -5.43 5.39 -15.96
C ILE A 342 -5.26 4.18 -16.88
N GLY A 343 -6.32 3.79 -17.60
CA GLY A 343 -6.34 2.62 -18.48
C GLY A 343 -6.68 1.29 -17.78
N GLN A 344 -6.73 1.24 -16.45
CA GLN A 344 -7.22 0.04 -15.74
C GLN A 344 -8.74 -0.08 -15.85
N GLU A 345 -9.22 -1.32 -15.95
CA GLU A 345 -10.64 -1.63 -15.93
C GLU A 345 -11.13 -1.78 -14.49
N VAL A 346 -12.25 -1.12 -14.19
CA VAL A 346 -12.88 -1.10 -12.88
C VAL A 346 -14.31 -1.59 -12.95
N LEU A 347 -14.75 -2.23 -11.86
CA LEU A 347 -16.13 -2.63 -11.65
C LEU A 347 -16.87 -1.49 -10.95
N VAL A 348 -17.97 -1.05 -11.53
CA VAL A 348 -18.78 0.09 -11.10
C VAL A 348 -20.17 -0.39 -10.73
N ARG A 349 -20.63 0.01 -9.54
CA ARG A 349 -22.01 -0.11 -9.09
C ARG A 349 -22.64 1.28 -9.01
N PHE A 350 -23.96 1.34 -9.08
CA PHE A 350 -24.72 2.56 -8.87
C PHE A 350 -25.43 2.48 -7.51
N LEU A 351 -25.22 3.48 -6.65
CA LEU A 351 -25.86 3.51 -5.34
C LEU A 351 -27.37 3.66 -5.54
N ASP A 352 -28.16 2.86 -4.83
CA ASP A 352 -29.62 2.86 -4.93
C ASP A 352 -30.13 2.64 -6.38
N ASP A 353 -29.34 1.95 -7.22
CA ASP A 353 -29.57 1.74 -8.66
C ASP A 353 -29.71 3.06 -9.47
N ASP A 354 -29.19 4.17 -8.94
CA ASP A 354 -29.24 5.49 -9.55
C ASP A 354 -28.06 5.74 -10.50
N ILE A 355 -28.34 5.89 -11.81
CA ILE A 355 -27.34 6.15 -12.85
C ILE A 355 -26.43 7.34 -12.53
N ASP A 356 -26.92 8.32 -11.75
CA ASP A 356 -26.19 9.54 -11.43
C ASP A 356 -25.19 9.33 -10.26
N GLN A 357 -25.22 8.18 -9.58
CA GLN A 357 -24.43 7.87 -8.37
C GLN A 357 -23.49 6.65 -8.53
N PRO A 358 -22.51 6.69 -9.46
CA PRO A 358 -21.55 5.60 -9.62
C PRO A 358 -20.58 5.50 -8.43
N ILE A 359 -20.18 4.28 -8.12
CA ILE A 359 -19.10 3.94 -7.19
C ILE A 359 -18.28 2.77 -7.75
N VAL A 360 -16.95 2.91 -7.75
CA VAL A 360 -16.04 1.82 -8.09
C VAL A 360 -15.97 0.86 -6.91
N VAL A 361 -16.29 -0.40 -7.14
CA VAL A 361 -16.30 -1.46 -6.11
C VAL A 361 -15.11 -2.43 -6.24
N GLY A 362 -14.36 -2.38 -7.34
CA GLY A 362 -13.18 -3.20 -7.55
C GLY A 362 -12.46 -2.89 -8.87
N ALA A 363 -11.32 -3.52 -9.07
CA ALA A 363 -10.56 -3.49 -10.32
C ALA A 363 -10.51 -4.89 -10.93
N LEU A 364 -10.48 -4.98 -12.25
CA LEU A 364 -10.50 -6.24 -12.99
C LEU A 364 -9.24 -6.38 -13.84
N TYR A 365 -8.74 -7.61 -13.94
CA TYR A 365 -7.83 -7.99 -15.02
C TYR A 365 -8.65 -8.30 -16.26
N ASN A 366 -8.21 -7.81 -17.41
CA ASN A 366 -8.94 -7.93 -18.68
C ASN A 366 -8.26 -8.87 -19.68
N GLY A 367 -7.18 -9.54 -19.26
CA GLY A 367 -6.43 -10.46 -20.11
C GLY A 367 -5.74 -9.80 -21.30
N ARG A 368 -5.62 -8.48 -21.36
CA ARG A 368 -4.89 -7.75 -22.42
C ARG A 368 -3.41 -7.63 -22.04
N GLY A 369 -2.57 -8.39 -22.74
CA GLY A 369 -1.13 -8.47 -22.48
C GLY A 369 -0.37 -9.12 -23.63
N GLU A 370 0.95 -9.25 -23.50
CA GLU A 370 1.84 -9.80 -24.56
C GLU A 370 1.44 -11.22 -25.01
N GLY A 371 0.86 -12.04 -24.12
CA GLY A 371 0.29 -13.35 -24.47
C GLY A 371 -1.22 -13.48 -24.26
N GLY A 372 -1.90 -12.35 -24.11
CA GLY A 372 -3.32 -12.26 -23.79
C GLY A 372 -4.26 -12.43 -24.98
N THR A 373 -5.57 -12.44 -24.72
CA THR A 373 -6.58 -12.42 -25.79
C THR A 373 -6.62 -11.02 -26.42
N PRO A 374 -6.40 -10.89 -27.75
CA PRO A 374 -6.46 -9.59 -28.41
C PRO A 374 -7.89 -9.06 -28.43
N ALA A 375 -8.03 -7.74 -28.54
CA ALA A 375 -9.35 -7.10 -28.54
C ALA A 375 -10.21 -7.57 -29.72
N THR A 376 -11.48 -7.85 -29.47
CA THR A 376 -12.50 -8.19 -30.46
C THR A 376 -13.56 -7.09 -30.54
N PRO A 377 -13.41 -6.08 -31.41
CA PRO A 377 -14.46 -5.10 -31.61
C PRO A 377 -15.69 -5.77 -32.24
N GLY A 378 -16.79 -5.84 -31.50
CA GLY A 378 -18.14 -6.11 -32.05
C GLY A 378 -18.31 -7.46 -32.77
N GLY A 379 -18.06 -8.57 -32.09
CA GLY A 379 -18.39 -9.91 -32.60
C GLY A 379 -17.56 -10.37 -33.80
N ARG A 380 -16.53 -9.61 -34.20
CA ARG A 380 -15.56 -10.03 -35.23
C ARG A 380 -14.61 -11.08 -34.66
N PRO A 381 -14.17 -12.07 -35.47
CA PRO A 381 -13.12 -12.99 -35.07
C PRO A 381 -11.87 -12.19 -34.68
N GLY A 382 -11.41 -12.35 -33.45
CA GLY A 382 -10.17 -11.73 -32.97
C GLY A 382 -8.95 -12.38 -33.60
N ALA A 383 -7.81 -11.69 -33.56
CA ALA A 383 -6.54 -12.33 -33.82
C ALA A 383 -6.32 -13.51 -32.83
N LYS A 384 -5.51 -14.50 -33.21
CA LYS A 384 -5.09 -15.53 -32.25
C LYS A 384 -4.16 -14.89 -31.21
N ALA A 385 -4.26 -15.33 -29.96
CA ALA A 385 -3.32 -14.93 -28.91
C ALA A 385 -1.90 -15.41 -29.27
N ASP A 386 -0.89 -14.57 -29.04
CA ASP A 386 0.51 -14.93 -29.22
C ASP A 386 1.06 -15.58 -27.95
N THR A 387 1.18 -16.90 -27.93
CA THR A 387 1.65 -17.63 -26.74
C THR A 387 3.17 -17.84 -26.72
N GLN A 388 3.92 -17.37 -27.72
CA GLN A 388 5.38 -17.59 -27.79
C GLN A 388 6.13 -16.95 -26.62
N VAL A 389 5.60 -15.83 -26.12
CA VAL A 389 6.17 -15.06 -25.02
C VAL A 389 6.18 -15.87 -23.71
N TYR A 390 5.31 -16.88 -23.58
CA TYR A 390 5.32 -17.77 -22.41
C TYR A 390 6.49 -18.75 -22.41
N ALA A 391 6.88 -19.25 -23.59
CA ALA A 391 7.99 -20.21 -23.77
C ALA A 391 9.37 -19.55 -23.64
N ALA A 392 9.48 -18.23 -23.78
CA ALA A 392 10.74 -17.49 -23.65
C ALA A 392 11.17 -17.24 -22.19
N ALA A 393 10.38 -17.68 -21.21
CA ALA A 393 10.61 -17.42 -19.79
C ALA A 393 11.76 -18.27 -19.22
N ARG A 394 12.53 -17.68 -18.29
CA ARG A 394 13.71 -18.31 -17.66
C ARG A 394 13.96 -17.66 -16.30
N ASP A 395 14.90 -18.20 -15.51
CA ASP A 395 15.20 -17.71 -14.14
C ASP A 395 15.45 -16.19 -14.04
N ALA A 396 15.90 -15.55 -15.12
CA ALA A 396 16.15 -14.11 -15.21
C ALA A 396 15.18 -13.32 -16.11
N ALA A 397 14.15 -13.96 -16.70
CA ALA A 397 13.20 -13.29 -17.60
C ALA A 397 11.74 -13.71 -17.32
N PRO A 398 10.82 -12.75 -17.15
CA PRO A 398 9.42 -13.05 -16.84
C PRO A 398 8.67 -13.68 -18.01
N SER A 399 7.49 -14.24 -17.72
CA SER A 399 6.62 -14.92 -18.70
C SER A 399 5.41 -14.04 -19.05
N ALA A 400 5.50 -13.24 -20.11
CA ALA A 400 4.51 -12.25 -20.56
C ALA A 400 4.17 -11.14 -19.56
N GLN A 401 3.85 -9.96 -20.07
CA GLN A 401 3.15 -8.93 -19.30
C GLN A 401 1.64 -9.01 -19.56
N ALA A 402 0.85 -9.58 -18.64
CA ALA A 402 -0.62 -9.69 -18.73
C ALA A 402 -1.39 -8.37 -18.52
N ASN A 403 -0.70 -7.23 -18.42
CA ASN A 403 -1.30 -5.90 -18.34
C ASN A 403 -0.38 -4.88 -19.01
N LEU A 404 -0.71 -4.48 -20.23
CA LEU A 404 0.02 -3.43 -20.97
C LEU A 404 -0.53 -2.02 -20.74
N ALA A 405 -1.68 -1.89 -20.05
CA ALA A 405 -2.41 -0.62 -20.01
C ALA A 405 -1.80 0.40 -19.03
N ALA A 406 -1.25 -0.04 -17.89
CA ALA A 406 -0.64 0.87 -16.89
C ALA A 406 0.07 0.15 -15.72
N GLY A 407 0.75 -0.97 -15.94
CA GLY A 407 1.14 -1.83 -14.82
C GLY A 407 2.33 -2.74 -15.08
N ASN A 408 2.97 -3.18 -14.00
CA ASN A 408 3.67 -4.45 -14.01
C ASN A 408 2.64 -5.56 -13.88
N ALA A 409 2.75 -6.60 -14.69
CA ALA A 409 1.84 -7.72 -14.61
C ALA A 409 2.00 -8.46 -13.26
N PRO A 410 0.89 -8.98 -12.67
CA PRO A 410 0.93 -9.65 -11.39
C PRO A 410 1.86 -10.87 -11.43
N ALA A 411 2.50 -11.21 -10.30
CA ALA A 411 3.38 -12.38 -10.26
C ALA A 411 2.61 -13.72 -10.38
N TRP A 412 1.28 -13.71 -10.35
CA TRP A 412 0.45 -14.91 -10.25
C TRP A 412 -0.39 -15.23 -11.49
N HIS A 413 -0.29 -14.45 -12.57
CA HIS A 413 -0.95 -14.86 -13.81
C HIS A 413 -0.18 -16.02 -14.46
N GLY A 414 -0.87 -17.06 -14.90
CA GLY A 414 -0.25 -18.22 -15.51
C GLY A 414 -1.22 -19.04 -16.37
N ALA A 415 -0.66 -19.65 -17.40
CA ALA A 415 -1.19 -20.67 -18.30
C ALA A 415 -0.43 -22.00 -18.08
N ALA A 416 -0.87 -22.77 -17.10
CA ALA A 416 -0.41 -24.14 -16.77
C ALA A 416 1.02 -24.33 -16.24
N GLY A 417 1.21 -25.42 -15.48
CA GLY A 417 2.43 -25.73 -14.70
C GLY A 417 3.51 -26.55 -15.41
N GLY A 418 3.51 -26.64 -16.75
CA GLY A 418 4.51 -27.40 -17.51
C GLY A 418 5.87 -26.70 -17.62
N ASP A 419 6.93 -27.47 -17.88
CA ASP A 419 8.30 -26.97 -18.06
C ASP A 419 8.47 -26.08 -19.29
N GLU A 420 7.62 -26.26 -20.31
CA GLU A 420 7.54 -25.40 -21.50
C GLU A 420 6.77 -24.09 -21.26
N ASN A 421 6.25 -23.87 -20.04
CA ASN A 421 5.46 -22.71 -19.65
C ASN A 421 6.12 -21.97 -18.46
N HIS A 422 5.36 -21.14 -17.74
CA HIS A 422 5.81 -20.41 -16.55
C HIS A 422 6.13 -21.28 -15.31
N ARG A 423 5.99 -22.60 -15.38
CA ARG A 423 6.16 -23.55 -14.25
C ARG A 423 5.34 -23.17 -13.00
N ASN A 424 4.24 -22.44 -13.22
CA ASN A 424 3.36 -21.90 -12.20
C ASN A 424 1.93 -22.36 -12.51
N ALA A 425 1.41 -23.29 -11.70
CA ALA A 425 0.04 -23.80 -11.81
C ALA A 425 -1.01 -22.84 -11.19
N ALA A 426 -0.77 -21.53 -11.26
CA ALA A 426 -1.52 -20.48 -10.56
C ALA A 426 -1.52 -20.62 -9.02
N ALA A 427 -0.44 -21.18 -8.47
CA ALA A 427 -0.25 -21.35 -7.02
C ALA A 427 0.37 -20.12 -6.35
N LEU A 428 0.76 -19.11 -7.13
CA LEU A 428 1.26 -17.84 -6.61
C LEU A 428 0.10 -16.90 -6.23
N SER A 429 0.27 -16.11 -5.19
CA SER A 429 -0.65 -15.02 -4.82
C SER A 429 0.10 -13.85 -4.19
N GLY A 430 -0.52 -12.67 -4.07
CA GLY A 430 0.04 -11.56 -3.29
C GLY A 430 -0.20 -10.16 -3.87
N PHE A 431 0.81 -9.29 -3.74
CA PHE A 431 0.75 -7.89 -4.13
C PHE A 431 1.97 -7.54 -4.99
N LYS A 432 1.76 -6.77 -6.05
CA LYS A 432 2.85 -6.21 -6.86
C LYS A 432 2.47 -4.81 -7.30
N SER A 433 3.30 -3.84 -6.94
CA SER A 433 3.12 -2.44 -7.32
C SER A 433 3.78 -2.14 -8.67
N LYS A 434 3.68 -0.89 -9.08
CA LYS A 434 4.47 -0.29 -10.16
C LYS A 434 5.06 1.01 -9.64
N GLU A 435 6.31 1.28 -9.95
CA GLU A 435 6.95 2.57 -9.71
C GLU A 435 6.15 3.69 -10.38
N PHE A 436 6.16 4.87 -9.76
CA PHE A 436 5.47 6.03 -10.31
C PHE A 436 6.34 6.66 -11.41
N GLY A 437 5.85 6.69 -12.65
CA GLY A 437 6.58 7.20 -13.81
C GLY A 437 7.77 6.33 -14.28
N GLY A 438 8.07 5.22 -13.58
CA GLY A 438 9.16 4.29 -13.89
C GLY A 438 8.70 2.84 -14.06
N ALA A 439 9.66 1.93 -14.22
CA ALA A 439 9.42 0.50 -14.49
C ALA A 439 9.58 -0.41 -13.25
N GLY A 440 10.12 0.12 -12.15
CA GLY A 440 10.33 -0.63 -10.92
C GLY A 440 9.04 -1.12 -10.24
N TYR A 441 9.18 -1.92 -9.18
CA TYR A 441 8.07 -2.42 -8.38
C TYR A 441 8.52 -2.88 -7.00
N ASN A 442 7.55 -2.91 -6.08
CA ASN A 442 7.64 -3.69 -4.84
C ASN A 442 6.66 -4.85 -4.93
N GLN A 443 7.01 -6.01 -4.36
CA GLN A 443 6.15 -7.17 -4.37
C GLN A 443 6.21 -7.96 -3.07
N ILE A 444 5.08 -8.59 -2.76
CA ILE A 444 4.94 -9.64 -1.76
C ILE A 444 4.29 -10.82 -2.50
N VAL A 445 4.95 -11.97 -2.49
CA VAL A 445 4.46 -13.18 -3.17
C VAL A 445 4.41 -14.32 -2.18
N PHE A 446 3.27 -15.02 -2.14
CA PHE A 446 3.08 -16.30 -1.50
C PHE A 446 3.04 -17.37 -2.60
N ASP A 447 3.81 -18.44 -2.42
CA ASP A 447 3.79 -19.62 -3.29
C ASP A 447 3.22 -20.79 -2.49
N ASP A 448 2.01 -21.20 -2.85
CA ASP A 448 1.27 -22.30 -2.22
C ASP A 448 1.46 -23.62 -2.99
N THR A 449 2.53 -23.74 -3.80
CA THR A 449 2.86 -25.00 -4.48
C THR A 449 3.10 -26.11 -3.45
N ASP A 450 2.48 -27.27 -3.67
CA ASP A 450 2.51 -28.42 -2.76
C ASP A 450 3.94 -28.79 -2.34
N GLY A 451 4.18 -28.83 -1.02
CA GLY A 451 5.48 -29.16 -0.42
C GLY A 451 6.57 -28.10 -0.64
N GLN A 452 6.25 -26.97 -1.24
CA GLN A 452 7.20 -25.94 -1.68
C GLN A 452 6.74 -24.54 -1.24
N LEU A 453 6.14 -24.45 -0.05
CA LEU A 453 5.65 -23.19 0.51
C LEU A 453 6.76 -22.15 0.59
N ARG A 454 6.47 -20.95 0.08
CA ARG A 454 7.42 -19.84 0.09
C ARG A 454 6.73 -18.49 0.27
N MET A 455 7.43 -17.57 0.91
CA MET A 455 7.09 -16.15 0.91
C MET A 455 8.29 -15.34 0.39
N GLN A 456 8.03 -14.34 -0.45
CA GLN A 456 9.01 -13.36 -0.89
C GLN A 456 8.51 -11.95 -0.63
N VAL A 457 9.37 -11.11 -0.06
CA VAL A 457 9.21 -9.65 -0.01
C VAL A 457 10.35 -9.03 -0.80
N LYS A 458 10.05 -8.27 -1.86
CA LYS A 458 11.05 -7.78 -2.81
C LYS A 458 10.80 -6.33 -3.22
N SER A 459 11.87 -5.59 -3.39
CA SER A 459 11.93 -4.37 -4.18
C SER A 459 12.80 -4.61 -5.42
N SER A 460 12.37 -4.13 -6.58
CA SER A 460 13.23 -4.13 -7.77
C SER A 460 14.46 -3.25 -7.58
N GLN A 461 14.42 -2.29 -6.65
CA GLN A 461 15.55 -1.44 -6.32
C GLN A 461 16.69 -2.27 -5.74
N GLN A 462 17.82 -2.29 -6.45
CA GLN A 462 19.02 -3.07 -6.08
C GLN A 462 18.73 -4.57 -5.84
N ALA A 463 17.73 -5.13 -6.53
CA ALA A 463 17.31 -6.52 -6.38
C ALA A 463 17.16 -6.97 -4.91
N SER A 464 16.63 -6.08 -4.06
CA SER A 464 16.59 -6.29 -2.62
C SER A 464 15.41 -7.17 -2.23
N GLU A 465 15.66 -8.31 -1.60
CA GLU A 465 14.64 -9.30 -1.25
C GLU A 465 14.91 -10.08 0.04
N LEU A 466 13.82 -10.39 0.74
CA LEU A 466 13.74 -11.38 1.81
C LEU A 466 12.93 -12.57 1.29
N ASN A 467 13.54 -13.74 1.25
CA ASN A 467 12.92 -15.00 0.82
C ASN A 467 12.86 -15.98 2.00
N LEU A 468 11.71 -16.64 2.18
CA LEU A 468 11.46 -17.61 3.25
C LEU A 468 10.85 -18.89 2.67
N GLY A 469 11.18 -20.05 3.25
CA GLY A 469 10.65 -21.36 2.87
C GLY A 469 11.45 -22.00 1.73
N HIS A 470 10.76 -22.35 0.64
CA HIS A 470 11.35 -23.02 -0.54
C HIS A 470 11.96 -22.02 -1.53
N LEU A 471 13.26 -21.73 -1.37
CA LEU A 471 13.94 -20.66 -2.10
C LEU A 471 14.13 -21.03 -3.59
N ILE A 472 13.55 -20.25 -4.50
CA ILE A 472 13.65 -20.45 -5.95
C ILE A 472 14.17 -19.19 -6.65
N HIS A 473 14.63 -19.33 -7.90
CA HIS A 473 14.65 -18.21 -8.83
C HIS A 473 13.22 -17.80 -9.18
N GLN A 474 12.94 -16.51 -9.24
CA GLN A 474 11.64 -16.00 -9.70
C GLN A 474 11.83 -14.74 -10.55
N ALA A 475 11.32 -14.79 -11.77
CA ALA A 475 11.23 -13.65 -12.67
C ALA A 475 9.76 -13.37 -12.99
N GLY A 476 9.19 -12.33 -12.37
CA GLY A 476 7.76 -12.04 -12.52
C GLY A 476 6.89 -13.22 -12.08
N ASN A 477 6.15 -13.79 -13.03
CA ASN A 477 5.28 -14.95 -12.85
C ASN A 477 5.93 -16.30 -13.20
N TYR A 478 7.19 -16.30 -13.65
CA TYR A 478 7.96 -17.51 -13.90
C TYR A 478 8.50 -18.10 -12.60
N ARG A 479 8.25 -19.40 -12.39
CA ARG A 479 8.74 -20.19 -11.27
C ARG A 479 10.01 -20.95 -11.66
N GLY A 480 11.15 -20.48 -11.18
CA GLY A 480 12.48 -20.94 -11.62
C GLY A 480 13.05 -22.14 -10.86
N GLY A 481 14.35 -22.32 -10.98
CA GLY A 481 15.09 -23.40 -10.30
C GLY A 481 15.19 -23.23 -8.77
N LEU A 482 15.29 -24.37 -8.06
CA LEU A 482 15.56 -24.42 -6.61
C LEU A 482 16.94 -23.86 -6.28
N ARG A 483 17.01 -22.99 -5.27
CA ARG A 483 18.24 -22.40 -4.73
C ARG A 483 18.56 -22.88 -3.32
N GLY A 484 17.56 -23.34 -2.56
CA GLY A 484 17.74 -23.86 -1.21
C GLY A 484 16.45 -23.87 -0.39
N LEU A 485 16.57 -24.16 0.90
CA LEU A 485 15.48 -24.14 1.88
C LEU A 485 15.87 -23.26 3.06
N GLY A 486 14.91 -22.54 3.65
CA GLY A 486 15.11 -21.75 4.87
C GLY A 486 14.85 -20.26 4.66
N ALA A 487 15.85 -19.41 4.91
CA ALA A 487 15.73 -17.97 4.79
C ALA A 487 16.92 -17.37 4.03
N GLU A 488 16.66 -16.33 3.23
CA GLU A 488 17.67 -15.57 2.52
C GLU A 488 17.33 -14.09 2.54
N LEU A 489 18.32 -13.27 2.88
CA LEU A 489 18.33 -11.83 2.64
C LEU A 489 19.35 -11.53 1.55
N ARG A 490 18.92 -10.95 0.42
CA ARG A 490 19.78 -10.58 -0.71
C ARG A 490 19.55 -9.13 -1.12
N THR A 491 20.63 -8.43 -1.47
CA THR A 491 20.59 -7.11 -2.12
C THR A 491 21.88 -6.92 -2.93
N ASP A 492 21.79 -6.22 -4.06
CA ASP A 492 22.95 -5.75 -4.83
C ASP A 492 23.43 -4.36 -4.33
N GLY A 493 22.71 -3.77 -3.36
CA GLY A 493 23.03 -2.49 -2.73
C GLY A 493 23.67 -2.65 -1.35
N TYR A 494 23.63 -1.58 -0.55
CA TYR A 494 24.11 -1.61 0.83
C TYR A 494 23.15 -2.40 1.72
N GLY A 495 23.69 -3.34 2.51
CA GLY A 495 22.96 -4.09 3.53
C GLY A 495 23.51 -3.85 4.94
N ALA A 496 22.64 -3.84 5.94
CA ALA A 496 23.04 -3.76 7.35
C ALA A 496 22.12 -4.61 8.22
N VAL A 497 22.72 -5.40 9.13
CA VAL A 497 22.01 -6.08 10.22
C VAL A 497 22.47 -5.42 11.52
N ARG A 498 21.52 -4.84 12.29
CA ARG A 498 21.80 -4.11 13.53
C ARG A 498 20.82 -4.56 14.62
N GLY A 499 21.34 -4.95 15.77
CA GLY A 499 20.57 -5.12 16.99
C GLY A 499 21.16 -4.23 18.07
N GLY A 500 20.45 -3.17 18.46
CA GLY A 500 20.94 -2.22 19.47
C GLY A 500 21.18 -2.84 20.85
N ALA A 501 20.61 -4.01 21.10
CA ALA A 501 20.82 -4.81 22.31
C ALA A 501 21.72 -6.05 22.07
N GLY A 502 22.24 -6.25 20.86
CA GLY A 502 23.08 -7.39 20.48
C GLY A 502 22.61 -8.13 19.22
N VAL A 503 23.48 -8.97 18.65
CA VAL A 503 23.21 -9.83 17.47
C VAL A 503 23.82 -11.21 17.73
N LEU A 504 23.04 -12.28 17.50
CA LEU A 504 23.52 -13.67 17.57
C LEU A 504 23.45 -14.31 16.18
N LEU A 505 24.58 -14.80 15.69
CA LEU A 505 24.71 -15.63 14.49
C LEU A 505 25.25 -16.99 14.92
N SER A 506 24.41 -18.03 14.86
CA SER A 506 24.75 -19.34 15.42
C SER A 506 24.30 -20.50 14.55
N THR A 507 25.10 -21.57 14.50
CA THR A 507 24.68 -22.89 13.96
C THR A 507 24.37 -23.91 15.05
N TYR A 508 24.38 -23.49 16.31
CA TYR A 508 23.87 -24.30 17.41
C TYR A 508 22.35 -24.38 17.33
N SER A 509 21.80 -25.60 17.44
CA SER A 509 20.37 -25.86 17.50
C SER A 509 20.03 -26.48 18.85
N GLY A 510 18.80 -26.28 19.33
CA GLY A 510 18.28 -27.03 20.48
C GLY A 510 18.31 -28.53 20.22
N ASN A 511 18.42 -29.33 21.29
CA ASN A 511 18.40 -30.78 21.22
C ASN A 511 16.97 -31.30 21.44
N GLY A 512 16.39 -32.00 20.47
CA GLY A 512 15.13 -32.75 20.65
C GLY A 512 13.85 -31.90 20.69
N ASN A 513 12.70 -32.54 20.98
CA ASN A 513 11.31 -32.03 20.88
C ASN A 513 11.00 -30.69 21.57
N ASP A 514 11.94 -30.10 22.29
CA ASP A 514 11.84 -28.76 22.84
C ASP A 514 12.38 -27.78 21.79
N ALA A 515 11.47 -27.06 21.12
CA ALA A 515 11.84 -25.92 20.27
C ALA A 515 12.82 -25.04 21.06
N SER A 516 14.05 -24.87 20.55
CA SER A 516 15.08 -24.07 21.22
C SER A 516 14.48 -22.74 21.63
N VAL A 517 14.51 -22.44 22.92
CA VAL A 517 14.04 -21.16 23.45
C VAL A 517 14.77 -20.04 22.71
N ILE A 518 14.05 -18.99 22.32
CA ILE A 518 14.63 -17.82 21.63
C ILE A 518 15.82 -17.32 22.45
N GLY A 519 17.00 -17.26 21.84
CA GLY A 519 18.23 -16.79 22.48
C GLY A 519 19.09 -17.88 23.13
N ASP A 520 18.71 -19.17 23.05
CA ASP A 520 19.57 -20.26 23.53
C ASP A 520 20.93 -20.27 22.80
N ALA A 521 21.97 -20.04 23.59
CA ALA A 521 23.35 -20.01 23.17
C ALA A 521 24.21 -20.90 24.09
N ALA A 522 23.67 -22.02 24.58
CA ALA A 522 24.37 -22.93 25.50
C ALA A 522 25.78 -23.33 24.99
N GLY A 523 25.94 -23.54 23.68
CA GLY A 523 27.25 -23.78 23.06
C GLY A 523 28.20 -22.59 23.19
N VAL A 524 27.70 -21.37 23.03
CA VAL A 524 28.48 -20.12 23.19
C VAL A 524 28.90 -19.94 24.64
N GLN A 525 27.98 -20.17 25.58
CA GLN A 525 28.26 -20.12 27.01
C GLN A 525 29.34 -21.13 27.39
N ALA A 526 29.22 -22.38 26.94
CA ALA A 526 30.19 -23.43 27.20
C ALA A 526 31.58 -23.09 26.64
N LEU A 527 31.67 -22.59 25.40
CA LEU A 527 32.95 -22.17 24.81
C LEU A 527 33.56 -20.99 25.56
N ALA A 528 32.76 -19.96 25.90
CA ALA A 528 33.24 -18.80 26.65
C ALA A 528 33.79 -19.21 28.03
N GLY A 529 33.11 -20.14 28.72
CA GLY A 529 33.57 -20.69 30.00
C GLY A 529 34.86 -21.50 29.87
N GLN A 530 34.98 -22.35 28.84
CA GLN A 530 36.20 -23.10 28.54
C GLN A 530 37.38 -22.17 28.21
N THR A 531 37.15 -21.11 27.44
CA THR A 531 38.19 -20.10 27.13
C THR A 531 38.68 -19.38 28.38
N ASP A 532 37.79 -18.92 29.28
CA ASP A 532 38.20 -18.28 30.54
C ASP A 532 39.01 -19.24 31.42
N GLN A 533 38.57 -20.49 31.57
CA GLN A 533 39.29 -21.51 32.35
C GLN A 533 40.67 -21.82 31.78
N MET A 534 40.77 -22.03 30.47
CA MET A 534 42.04 -22.31 29.78
C MET A 534 43.01 -21.13 29.93
N ALA A 535 42.54 -19.91 29.72
CA ALA A 535 43.37 -18.71 29.85
C ALA A 535 43.88 -18.52 31.28
N ARG A 536 43.04 -18.74 32.31
CA ARG A 536 43.47 -18.71 33.72
C ARG A 536 44.53 -19.75 34.04
N SER A 537 44.37 -20.98 33.54
CA SER A 537 45.36 -22.03 33.72
C SER A 537 46.71 -21.63 33.13
N LEU A 538 46.73 -21.12 31.89
CA LEU A 538 47.96 -20.67 31.23
C LEU A 538 48.57 -19.46 31.94
N ASP A 539 47.78 -18.46 32.30
CA ASP A 539 48.23 -17.27 33.03
C ASP A 539 48.89 -17.63 34.38
N GLY A 540 48.32 -18.60 35.10
CA GLY A 540 48.89 -19.10 36.36
C GLY A 540 50.29 -19.68 36.17
N VAL A 541 50.48 -20.52 35.15
CA VAL A 541 51.79 -21.11 34.84
C VAL A 541 52.77 -20.05 34.32
N VAL A 542 52.34 -19.15 33.43
CA VAL A 542 53.16 -18.01 32.95
C VAL A 542 53.64 -17.16 34.14
N GLY A 543 52.76 -16.89 35.11
CA GLY A 543 53.11 -16.18 36.33
C GLY A 543 54.15 -16.91 37.20
N ALA A 544 54.03 -18.24 37.34
CA ALA A 544 54.99 -19.05 38.08
C ALA A 544 56.40 -19.03 37.45
N HIS A 545 56.47 -18.89 36.12
CA HIS A 545 57.71 -18.75 35.35
C HIS A 545 58.14 -17.30 35.12
N GLN A 546 57.56 -16.34 35.87
CA GLN A 546 57.88 -14.91 35.78
C GLN A 546 57.73 -14.31 34.36
N GLY A 547 56.84 -14.89 33.54
CA GLY A 547 56.53 -14.38 32.21
C GLY A 547 55.51 -13.24 32.23
N LEU A 548 55.29 -12.62 31.06
CA LEU A 548 54.28 -11.58 30.89
C LEU A 548 52.86 -12.17 30.96
N ARG A 549 52.13 -11.83 32.03
CA ARG A 549 50.77 -12.32 32.33
C ARG A 549 49.73 -11.86 31.30
N LEU A 550 48.64 -12.60 31.15
CA LEU A 550 47.57 -12.34 30.19
C LEU A 550 46.63 -11.22 30.69
N ALA A 551 46.65 -10.06 30.04
CA ALA A 551 45.76 -8.94 30.37
C ALA A 551 44.26 -9.30 30.32
N THR A 552 43.87 -10.26 29.48
CA THR A 552 42.48 -10.74 29.36
C THR A 552 41.99 -11.54 30.57
N VAL A 553 42.93 -12.02 31.41
CA VAL A 553 42.67 -12.69 32.70
C VAL A 553 42.90 -11.73 33.87
N GLN A 554 43.95 -10.92 33.79
CA GLN A 554 44.35 -10.01 34.86
C GLN A 554 43.45 -8.77 34.98
N GLY A 555 42.85 -8.33 33.87
CA GLY A 555 42.19 -7.03 33.77
C GLY A 555 43.05 -6.01 33.06
N THR A 556 42.40 -5.08 32.36
CA THR A 556 43.01 -4.09 31.46
C THR A 556 42.91 -2.66 32.01
N ARG A 557 41.89 -2.38 32.83
CA ARG A 557 41.71 -1.09 33.53
C ARG A 557 42.27 -1.12 34.95
N ALA A 558 41.93 -2.18 35.68
CA ALA A 558 42.35 -2.46 37.03
C ALA A 558 42.38 -3.99 37.22
N PRO A 559 43.04 -4.51 38.26
CA PRO A 559 43.02 -5.93 38.57
C PRO A 559 41.57 -6.46 38.66
N GLY A 560 41.25 -7.43 37.82
CA GLY A 560 39.93 -8.04 37.76
C GLY A 560 38.84 -7.19 37.08
N ALA A 561 39.19 -6.13 36.35
CA ALA A 561 38.23 -5.23 35.69
C ALA A 561 38.47 -5.07 34.18
N SER A 562 37.42 -4.77 33.43
CA SER A 562 37.44 -4.56 31.97
C SER A 562 36.63 -3.31 31.57
N VAL A 563 36.61 -3.00 30.27
CA VAL A 563 35.73 -2.00 29.69
C VAL A 563 34.26 -2.47 29.69
N LEU A 564 34.02 -3.77 29.49
CA LEU A 564 32.67 -4.36 29.41
C LEU A 564 32.00 -4.53 30.78
N ASP A 565 32.76 -4.89 31.79
CA ASP A 565 32.30 -5.07 33.18
C ASP A 565 33.39 -4.57 34.14
N GLY A 566 33.05 -3.58 34.98
CA GLY A 566 33.97 -2.97 35.94
C GLY A 566 34.41 -3.91 37.06
N ASP A 567 33.68 -5.02 37.26
CA ASP A 567 33.95 -6.00 38.31
C ASP A 567 34.50 -7.33 37.78
N LYS A 568 34.75 -7.43 36.45
CA LYS A 568 35.29 -8.64 35.81
C LYS A 568 36.35 -8.35 34.76
N ALA A 569 37.39 -9.18 34.74
CA ALA A 569 38.39 -9.19 33.67
C ALA A 569 37.75 -9.54 32.30
N PRO A 570 38.36 -9.18 31.15
CA PRO A 570 37.71 -9.26 29.85
C PRO A 570 37.05 -10.61 29.50
N LEU A 571 37.72 -11.75 29.73
CA LEU A 571 37.12 -13.07 29.43
C LEU A 571 35.98 -13.44 30.39
N ALA A 572 36.12 -13.12 31.67
CA ALA A 572 35.07 -13.35 32.66
C ALA A 572 33.85 -12.43 32.44
N ALA A 573 34.08 -11.20 31.98
CA ALA A 573 33.02 -10.27 31.58
C ALA A 573 32.24 -10.82 30.37
N MET A 574 32.95 -11.27 29.33
CA MET A 574 32.32 -11.88 28.16
C MET A 574 31.52 -13.14 28.51
N HIS A 575 32.07 -14.00 29.37
CA HIS A 575 31.36 -15.18 29.87
C HIS A 575 30.07 -14.80 30.62
N ARG A 576 30.09 -13.75 31.46
CA ARG A 576 28.88 -13.24 32.13
C ARG A 576 27.85 -12.76 31.11
N THR A 577 28.28 -11.99 30.10
CA THR A 577 27.40 -11.45 29.07
C THR A 577 26.64 -12.54 28.33
N VAL A 578 27.33 -13.61 27.92
CA VAL A 578 26.68 -14.73 27.21
C VAL A 578 25.87 -15.64 28.14
N SER A 579 26.15 -15.62 29.43
CA SER A 579 25.43 -16.40 30.47
C SER A 579 24.17 -15.71 30.98
N GLY A 580 23.76 -14.61 30.36
CA GLY A 580 22.61 -13.84 30.80
C GLY A 580 21.29 -14.60 30.67
N THR A 581 20.37 -14.28 31.57
CA THR A 581 19.01 -14.84 31.60
C THR A 581 18.01 -13.75 31.93
N VAL A 582 16.86 -13.73 31.25
CA VAL A 582 15.81 -12.71 31.41
C VAL A 582 14.44 -13.37 31.62
N ALA A 583 13.47 -12.66 32.20
CA ALA A 583 12.10 -13.15 32.36
C ALA A 583 11.47 -13.48 30.99
N GLY A 584 10.90 -14.67 30.85
CA GLY A 584 10.24 -15.13 29.62
C GLY A 584 8.76 -14.76 29.54
N ASP A 585 8.18 -14.25 30.62
CA ASP A 585 6.74 -13.98 30.76
C ASP A 585 6.37 -12.49 30.64
N SER A 586 7.34 -11.57 30.70
CA SER A 586 7.10 -10.13 30.68
C SER A 586 8.26 -9.34 30.07
N LEU A 587 7.91 -8.33 29.25
CA LEU A 587 8.91 -7.45 28.62
C LEU A 587 9.64 -6.58 29.63
N ASP A 588 8.92 -6.03 30.61
CA ASP A 588 9.52 -5.15 31.64
C ASP A 588 10.42 -5.95 32.60
N GLY A 589 10.00 -7.16 32.97
CA GLY A 589 10.85 -8.09 33.72
C GLY A 589 12.11 -8.44 32.93
N ALA A 590 11.97 -8.74 31.64
CA ALA A 590 13.11 -9.06 30.79
C ALA A 590 14.12 -7.92 30.68
N ARG A 591 13.64 -6.67 30.53
CA ARG A 591 14.47 -5.46 30.53
C ARG A 591 15.17 -5.24 31.87
N GLY A 592 14.45 -5.42 32.98
CA GLY A 592 15.01 -5.34 34.32
C GLY A 592 16.15 -6.32 34.53
N ASP A 593 15.92 -7.60 34.20
CA ASP A 593 16.94 -8.65 34.31
C ASP A 593 18.18 -8.41 33.45
N ALA A 594 17.98 -7.97 32.20
CA ALA A 594 19.07 -7.63 31.30
C ALA A 594 19.92 -6.50 31.88
N SER A 595 19.28 -5.43 32.40
CA SER A 595 19.97 -4.30 33.04
C SER A 595 20.75 -4.69 34.29
N ALA A 596 20.24 -5.65 35.06
CA ALA A 596 20.89 -6.19 36.26
C ALA A 596 21.98 -7.23 35.96
N LYS A 597 22.19 -7.57 34.68
CA LYS A 597 23.09 -8.63 34.20
C LYS A 597 22.88 -9.96 34.95
N HIS A 598 21.62 -10.38 35.11
CA HIS A 598 21.26 -11.64 35.75
C HIS A 598 21.74 -12.85 34.96
N THR A 599 22.30 -13.85 35.64
CA THR A 599 22.83 -15.08 35.03
C THR A 599 22.33 -16.37 35.70
N GLN A 600 21.36 -16.26 36.62
CA GLN A 600 20.85 -17.42 37.35
C GLN A 600 19.80 -18.13 36.52
N ALA A 601 20.05 -19.40 36.21
CA ALA A 601 19.02 -20.27 35.65
C ALA A 601 17.92 -20.49 36.70
N ALA A 602 16.73 -19.98 36.42
CA ALA A 602 15.54 -20.14 37.26
C ALA A 602 14.32 -20.44 36.38
N GLN A 603 13.31 -21.07 36.96
CA GLN A 603 12.06 -21.36 36.27
C GLN A 603 11.42 -20.04 35.77
N GLY A 604 11.04 -20.01 34.48
CA GLY A 604 10.48 -18.82 33.84
C GLY A 604 11.52 -17.82 33.30
N LYS A 605 12.83 -18.06 33.49
CA LYS A 605 13.89 -17.29 32.83
C LYS A 605 14.30 -17.96 31.51
N VAL A 606 14.69 -17.16 30.53
CA VAL A 606 15.17 -17.60 29.21
C VAL A 606 16.57 -17.03 28.93
N PRO A 607 17.46 -17.74 28.20
CA PRO A 607 18.79 -17.24 27.86
C PRO A 607 18.75 -15.94 27.04
N HIS A 608 19.64 -14.98 27.36
CA HIS A 608 19.71 -13.68 26.68
C HIS A 608 21.06 -12.99 26.96
N ALA A 609 21.66 -12.32 25.97
CA ALA A 609 22.90 -11.55 26.19
C ALA A 609 22.63 -10.30 27.03
N THR A 610 23.44 -10.02 28.06
CA THR A 610 23.19 -8.85 28.95
C THR A 610 23.74 -7.53 28.42
N ASP A 611 24.56 -7.56 27.38
CA ASP A 611 25.29 -6.42 26.84
C ASP A 611 25.19 -6.42 25.30
N PRO A 612 25.33 -5.25 24.63
CA PRO A 612 25.20 -5.14 23.18
C PRO A 612 26.41 -5.72 22.43
N VAL A 613 26.46 -7.05 22.34
CA VAL A 613 27.54 -7.80 21.68
C VAL A 613 27.07 -8.46 20.38
N VAL A 614 28.00 -8.64 19.44
CA VAL A 614 27.82 -9.51 18.28
C VAL A 614 28.48 -10.85 18.58
N LEU A 615 27.67 -11.91 18.67
CA LEU A 615 28.11 -13.28 18.91
C LEU A 615 28.05 -14.07 17.61
N MET A 616 29.19 -14.59 17.18
CA MET A 616 29.30 -15.51 16.05
C MET A 616 29.80 -16.85 16.56
N ALA A 617 28.97 -17.89 16.44
CA ALA A 617 29.30 -19.21 16.96
C ALA A 617 28.95 -20.31 15.96
N ALA A 618 29.90 -21.21 15.73
CA ALA A 618 29.67 -22.36 14.88
C ALA A 618 29.93 -23.66 15.63
N ARG A 619 29.03 -24.63 15.50
CA ARG A 619 29.17 -25.95 16.13
C ARG A 619 30.26 -26.80 15.47
N ALA A 620 30.34 -26.76 14.14
CA ALA A 620 31.29 -27.57 13.36
C ALA A 620 32.55 -26.80 12.93
N GLY A 621 32.40 -25.54 12.52
CA GLY A 621 33.54 -24.70 12.10
C GLY A 621 33.11 -23.31 11.65
N LEU A 622 33.99 -22.33 11.84
CA LEU A 622 33.83 -20.94 11.43
C LEU A 622 35.05 -20.53 10.59
N ALA A 623 34.82 -20.00 9.39
CA ALA A 623 35.88 -19.53 8.50
C ALA A 623 35.70 -18.04 8.19
N GLN A 624 36.79 -17.28 8.30
CA GLN A 624 36.87 -15.88 7.88
C GLN A 624 37.95 -15.77 6.80
N VAL A 625 37.54 -15.36 5.60
CA VAL A 625 38.43 -15.33 4.42
C VAL A 625 38.25 -13.99 3.73
N ALA A 626 39.36 -13.40 3.28
CA ALA A 626 39.36 -12.19 2.47
C ALA A 626 40.32 -12.36 1.29
N GLY A 627 39.93 -11.88 0.10
CA GLY A 627 40.77 -11.96 -1.10
C GLY A 627 41.98 -11.01 -1.09
N GLN A 628 41.99 -10.03 -0.18
CA GLN A 628 43.07 -9.04 -0.08
C GLN A 628 43.57 -8.84 1.36
N HIS A 629 42.71 -8.34 2.25
CA HIS A 629 43.11 -7.99 3.61
C HIS A 629 42.09 -8.46 4.64
N LEU A 630 42.58 -8.88 5.80
CA LEU A 630 41.79 -9.19 6.98
C LEU A 630 42.37 -8.36 8.13
N GLN A 631 41.55 -7.52 8.77
CA GLN A 631 41.98 -6.60 9.82
C GLN A 631 41.15 -6.81 11.08
N TYR A 632 41.83 -7.00 12.21
CA TYR A 632 41.22 -7.02 13.54
C TYR A 632 41.77 -5.85 14.35
N THR A 633 40.91 -5.08 14.99
CA THR A 633 41.28 -3.95 15.84
C THR A 633 40.34 -3.93 17.02
N ALA A 634 40.88 -3.82 18.23
CA ALA A 634 40.10 -3.71 19.45
C ALA A 634 40.65 -2.58 20.32
N GLY A 635 39.77 -1.81 20.94
CA GLY A 635 40.16 -0.75 21.88
C GLY A 635 40.60 -1.26 23.26
N GLU A 636 40.33 -2.54 23.57
CA GLU A 636 40.70 -3.16 24.84
C GLU A 636 41.62 -4.38 24.66
N ALA A 637 41.11 -5.47 24.08
CA ALA A 637 41.88 -6.70 23.93
C ALA A 637 41.44 -7.52 22.71
N VAL A 638 42.40 -8.21 22.10
CA VAL A 638 42.20 -9.26 21.10
C VAL A 638 42.74 -10.56 21.69
N HIS A 639 41.91 -11.59 21.83
CA HIS A 639 42.29 -12.89 22.42
C HIS A 639 42.11 -14.02 21.42
N TRP A 640 43.18 -14.78 21.16
CA TRP A 640 43.18 -15.92 20.24
C TRP A 640 43.54 -17.17 21.02
N SER A 641 42.61 -18.10 21.11
CA SER A 641 42.73 -19.29 21.96
C SER A 641 42.23 -20.52 21.22
N SER A 642 42.96 -21.62 21.32
CA SER A 642 42.58 -22.93 20.79
C SER A 642 42.85 -23.97 21.87
N GLY A 643 41.95 -24.92 22.05
CA GLY A 643 42.15 -26.03 23.00
C GLY A 643 43.19 -27.06 22.53
N LYS A 644 43.67 -26.95 21.29
CA LYS A 644 44.73 -27.78 20.71
C LYS A 644 45.72 -26.87 19.99
N ASP A 645 45.76 -26.93 18.65
CA ASP A 645 46.77 -26.25 17.84
C ASP A 645 46.32 -24.86 17.39
N GLN A 646 47.29 -23.95 17.23
CA GLN A 646 47.14 -22.69 16.49
C GLN A 646 48.28 -22.57 15.48
N ASN A 647 47.93 -22.33 14.21
CA ASN A 647 48.91 -22.21 13.13
C ASN A 647 48.89 -20.80 12.55
N LEU A 648 50.06 -20.15 12.50
CA LEU A 648 50.27 -18.85 11.86
C LEU A 648 51.30 -18.99 10.74
N ALA A 649 50.82 -18.97 9.49
CA ALA A 649 51.66 -19.10 8.31
C ALA A 649 51.60 -17.83 7.46
N VAL A 650 52.77 -17.25 7.15
CA VAL A 650 52.89 -16.02 6.36
C VAL A 650 53.94 -16.23 5.28
N MET A 651 53.55 -16.10 4.01
CA MET A 651 54.49 -16.27 2.89
C MET A 651 55.44 -15.08 2.71
N GLY A 652 54.97 -13.88 3.04
CA GLY A 652 55.76 -12.65 3.00
C GLY A 652 56.54 -12.46 4.30
N ALA A 653 56.20 -11.41 5.05
CA ALA A 653 56.86 -11.10 6.32
C ALA A 653 55.84 -11.04 7.46
N LEU A 654 56.15 -11.73 8.57
CA LEU A 654 55.46 -11.57 9.84
C LEU A 654 56.17 -10.49 10.67
N ARG A 655 55.41 -9.52 11.20
CA ARG A 655 55.93 -8.47 12.09
C ARG A 655 55.09 -8.40 13.35
N LEU A 656 55.75 -8.36 14.51
CA LEU A 656 55.12 -8.23 15.82
C LEU A 656 55.69 -6.99 16.51
N HIS A 657 54.81 -6.08 16.92
CA HIS A 657 55.16 -4.83 17.58
C HIS A 657 54.32 -4.67 18.85
N THR A 658 54.95 -4.28 19.97
CA THR A 658 54.27 -4.13 21.28
C THR A 658 54.77 -2.87 21.96
N GLY A 659 53.88 -2.11 22.62
CA GLY A 659 54.27 -0.91 23.38
C GLY A 659 54.80 -1.19 24.79
N GLN A 660 54.33 -2.26 25.45
CA GLN A 660 54.71 -2.59 26.83
C GLN A 660 55.58 -3.83 26.94
N GLY A 661 55.27 -4.89 26.18
CA GLY A 661 56.07 -6.11 26.18
C GLY A 661 55.53 -7.18 25.24
N LEU A 662 56.44 -8.09 24.85
CA LEU A 662 56.17 -9.29 24.08
C LEU A 662 56.58 -10.51 24.91
N GLY A 663 55.61 -11.36 25.25
CA GLY A 663 55.86 -12.62 25.96
C GLY A 663 55.74 -13.81 25.02
N ILE A 664 56.74 -14.69 25.02
CA ILE A 664 56.72 -15.99 24.33
C ILE A 664 57.11 -17.03 25.36
N VAL A 665 56.20 -17.97 25.64
CA VAL A 665 56.43 -19.07 26.57
C VAL A 665 55.98 -20.35 25.91
N ALA A 666 56.80 -21.39 25.96
CA ALA A 666 56.54 -22.71 25.39
C ALA A 666 56.83 -23.81 26.42
N GLY A 667 56.30 -25.02 26.18
CA GLY A 667 56.57 -26.17 27.05
C GLY A 667 55.92 -26.11 28.44
N LEU A 668 54.81 -25.37 28.60
CA LEU A 668 54.13 -25.20 29.89
C LEU A 668 53.35 -26.45 30.38
N GLN A 669 53.14 -27.44 29.52
CA GLN A 669 52.48 -28.70 29.86
C GLN A 669 53.33 -29.89 29.42
N GLN A 670 53.52 -30.85 30.34
CA GLN A 670 54.08 -32.17 30.01
C GLN A 670 52.96 -33.05 29.44
N SER A 671 52.75 -32.98 28.14
CA SER A 671 52.16 -34.08 27.37
C SER A 671 53.27 -34.69 26.53
N GLY A 672 53.24 -36.01 26.27
CA GLY A 672 54.34 -36.76 25.63
C GLY A 672 54.75 -36.38 24.20
N ALA A 673 54.52 -35.14 23.76
CA ALA A 673 55.07 -34.55 22.53
C ALA A 673 56.37 -33.76 22.84
N GLU A 674 57.21 -33.55 21.82
CA GLU A 674 58.36 -32.65 21.93
C GLU A 674 57.89 -31.26 22.33
N SER A 675 58.31 -30.81 23.50
CA SER A 675 57.89 -29.56 24.13
C SER A 675 59.10 -28.63 24.21
N GLY A 676 59.03 -27.47 23.56
CA GLY A 676 60.15 -26.54 23.50
C GLY A 676 59.83 -25.30 22.67
N LEU A 677 60.81 -24.40 22.57
CA LEU A 677 60.78 -23.22 21.70
C LEU A 677 61.88 -23.36 20.65
N ASP A 678 61.50 -23.47 19.38
CA ASP A 678 62.43 -23.46 18.26
C ASP A 678 62.44 -22.10 17.57
N LEU A 679 63.63 -21.50 17.45
CA LEU A 679 63.87 -20.25 16.73
C LEU A 679 64.94 -20.48 15.66
N ILE A 680 64.49 -20.77 14.43
CA ILE A 680 65.35 -21.23 13.34
C ILE A 680 65.28 -20.24 12.16
N SER A 681 66.44 -19.77 11.71
CA SER A 681 66.60 -19.08 10.42
C SER A 681 67.24 -20.05 9.43
N ALA A 682 66.50 -20.42 8.38
CA ALA A 682 67.03 -21.29 7.32
C ALA A 682 68.11 -20.59 6.47
N LYS A 683 68.00 -19.27 6.31
CA LYS A 683 68.96 -18.43 5.59
C LYS A 683 68.94 -17.02 6.18
N GLY A 684 70.11 -16.46 6.44
CA GLY A 684 70.26 -15.15 7.08
C GLY A 684 70.47 -15.27 8.60
N ASN A 685 70.67 -14.14 9.26
CA ASN A 685 70.98 -14.05 10.68
C ASN A 685 69.74 -14.20 11.58
N VAL A 686 69.94 -14.75 12.77
CA VAL A 686 69.06 -14.51 13.92
C VAL A 686 69.73 -13.40 14.73
N ASP A 687 69.07 -12.26 14.88
CA ASP A 687 69.58 -11.11 15.64
C ASP A 687 68.72 -10.88 16.90
N ILE A 688 69.37 -10.91 18.07
CA ILE A 688 68.72 -10.73 19.38
C ILE A 688 69.52 -9.66 20.13
N GLN A 689 68.87 -8.54 20.45
CA GLN A 689 69.52 -7.38 21.05
C GLN A 689 68.70 -6.74 22.16
N ALA A 690 69.41 -6.21 23.17
CA ALA A 690 68.89 -5.25 24.14
C ALA A 690 69.70 -3.95 23.99
N GLN A 691 69.08 -2.87 23.49
CA GLN A 691 69.81 -1.66 23.10
C GLN A 691 70.10 -0.72 24.27
N HIS A 692 69.30 -0.75 25.33
CA HIS A 692 69.41 0.15 26.48
C HIS A 692 69.70 -0.58 27.81
N ASP A 693 69.36 -1.87 27.90
CA ASP A 693 69.42 -2.64 29.14
C ASP A 693 70.08 -4.02 28.90
N ILE A 694 70.07 -4.88 29.90
CA ILE A 694 70.76 -6.17 29.95
C ILE A 694 70.05 -7.19 29.04
N LEU A 695 70.81 -7.80 28.12
CA LEU A 695 70.45 -9.09 27.53
C LEU A 695 70.79 -10.21 28.52
N ARG A 696 69.78 -10.94 29.01
CA ARG A 696 69.94 -12.06 29.96
C ARG A 696 69.63 -13.39 29.27
N VAL A 697 70.61 -14.30 29.27
CA VAL A 697 70.47 -15.69 28.79
C VAL A 697 70.85 -16.62 29.94
N GLN A 698 69.93 -17.47 30.37
CA GLN A 698 70.07 -18.32 31.56
C GLN A 698 69.51 -19.72 31.31
N ALA A 699 70.17 -20.75 31.86
CA ALA A 699 69.68 -22.12 31.90
C ALA A 699 70.01 -22.76 33.26
N GLN A 700 69.18 -23.69 33.73
CA GLN A 700 69.47 -24.48 34.94
C GLN A 700 70.53 -25.56 34.68
N GLN A 701 70.57 -26.08 33.45
CA GLN A 701 71.54 -27.05 32.98
C GLN A 701 72.56 -26.34 32.07
N ASP A 702 72.85 -26.90 30.90
CA ASP A 702 73.90 -26.42 30.02
C ASP A 702 73.44 -25.25 29.14
N ILE A 703 74.34 -24.30 28.90
CA ILE A 703 74.25 -23.35 27.80
C ILE A 703 75.32 -23.76 26.78
N THR A 704 74.89 -24.22 25.60
CA THR A 704 75.78 -24.62 24.50
C THR A 704 75.80 -23.53 23.43
N ILE A 705 76.97 -22.93 23.21
CA ILE A 705 77.20 -21.95 22.13
C ILE A 705 78.32 -22.49 21.25
N GLY A 706 78.08 -22.62 19.95
CA GLY A 706 79.04 -23.18 19.02
C GLY A 706 78.89 -22.62 17.60
N SER A 707 80.00 -22.59 16.87
CA SER A 707 80.04 -22.35 15.42
C SER A 707 80.60 -23.60 14.76
N ALA A 708 79.93 -24.09 13.72
CA ALA A 708 80.35 -25.30 13.01
C ALA A 708 81.50 -25.04 12.02
N GLN A 709 81.72 -23.79 11.59
CA GLN A 709 82.64 -23.47 10.49
C GLN A 709 83.64 -22.36 10.79
N THR A 710 83.26 -21.37 11.60
CA THR A 710 84.06 -20.14 11.76
C THR A 710 84.50 -19.96 13.21
N ALA A 711 83.85 -19.07 13.95
CA ALA A 711 84.23 -18.72 15.31
C ALA A 711 83.00 -18.40 16.17
N VAL A 712 83.19 -18.51 17.48
CA VAL A 712 82.33 -17.90 18.48
C VAL A 712 83.11 -16.71 19.05
N GLU A 713 82.55 -15.51 18.95
CA GLU A 713 83.22 -14.27 19.36
C GLU A 713 82.54 -13.66 20.60
N TYR A 714 83.35 -13.24 21.57
CA TYR A 714 82.91 -12.46 22.72
C TYR A 714 83.73 -11.18 22.78
N ALA A 715 83.07 -10.02 22.73
CA ALA A 715 83.72 -8.72 22.81
C ALA A 715 82.94 -7.81 23.76
N ALA A 716 83.66 -7.06 24.60
CA ALA A 716 83.07 -6.02 25.44
C ALA A 716 84.04 -4.82 25.56
N PRO A 717 83.53 -3.58 25.59
CA PRO A 717 84.40 -2.39 25.61
C PRO A 717 85.15 -2.21 26.93
N LYS A 718 84.67 -2.83 28.02
CA LYS A 718 85.27 -2.71 29.36
C LYS A 718 85.82 -4.02 29.90
N ARG A 719 84.98 -5.06 29.96
CA ARG A 719 85.32 -6.30 30.67
C ARG A 719 84.57 -7.52 30.13
N ILE A 720 85.29 -8.63 30.01
CA ILE A 720 84.71 -9.98 29.87
C ILE A 720 85.16 -10.80 31.08
N ARG A 721 84.24 -11.53 31.73
CA ARG A 721 84.53 -12.40 32.87
C ARG A 721 83.88 -13.76 32.68
N ILE A 722 84.70 -14.81 32.73
CA ILE A 722 84.24 -16.21 32.78
C ILE A 722 84.64 -16.73 34.16
N ALA A 723 83.71 -17.27 34.93
CA ALA A 723 83.97 -17.67 36.31
C ALA A 723 83.12 -18.88 36.72
N THR A 724 83.64 -19.68 37.63
CA THR A 724 82.90 -20.75 38.31
C THR A 724 82.56 -20.36 39.75
N ALA A 725 81.53 -20.99 40.33
CA ALA A 725 81.13 -20.73 41.71
C ALA A 725 82.25 -21.04 42.73
N ALA A 726 83.15 -21.98 42.40
CA ALA A 726 84.29 -22.35 43.23
C ALA A 726 85.48 -21.37 43.17
N GLY A 727 85.38 -20.27 42.41
CA GLY A 727 86.34 -19.17 42.42
C GLY A 727 87.41 -19.17 41.31
N ALA A 728 87.43 -20.16 40.41
CA ALA A 728 88.27 -20.11 39.21
C ALA A 728 87.69 -19.11 38.20
N SER A 729 88.52 -18.25 37.60
CA SER A 729 88.05 -17.28 36.61
C SER A 729 89.13 -16.82 35.62
N ILE A 730 88.66 -16.35 34.46
CA ILE A 730 89.43 -15.63 33.45
C ILE A 730 88.75 -14.27 33.26
N VAL A 731 89.52 -13.19 33.44
CA VAL A 731 89.05 -11.80 33.28
C VAL A 731 89.88 -11.11 32.21
N LEU A 732 89.20 -10.53 31.21
CA LEU A 732 89.77 -9.68 30.18
C LEU A 732 89.35 -8.24 30.48
N GLU A 733 90.28 -7.37 30.87
CA GLU A 733 89.98 -5.98 31.29
C GLU A 733 91.20 -5.06 31.11
N GLY A 734 90.99 -3.86 30.55
CA GLY A 734 92.06 -2.86 30.39
C GLY A 734 93.24 -3.32 29.52
N GLY A 735 93.01 -4.25 28.59
CA GLY A 735 94.06 -4.87 27.76
C GLY A 735 94.81 -6.03 28.42
N ASN A 736 94.47 -6.39 29.67
CA ASN A 736 95.12 -7.46 30.42
C ASN A 736 94.28 -8.74 30.44
N ILE A 737 94.95 -9.89 30.54
CA ILE A 737 94.34 -11.20 30.83
C ILE A 737 94.72 -11.60 32.26
N THR A 738 93.73 -11.71 33.16
CA THR A 738 93.92 -12.18 34.54
C THR A 738 93.30 -13.56 34.70
N VAL A 739 94.13 -14.56 34.97
CA VAL A 739 93.68 -15.93 35.28
C VAL A 739 93.81 -16.15 36.78
N THR A 740 92.69 -16.38 37.45
CA THR A 740 92.64 -16.65 38.89
C THR A 740 92.19 -18.09 39.12
N ALA A 741 92.96 -18.86 39.86
CA ALA A 741 92.58 -20.21 40.29
C ALA A 741 92.96 -20.38 41.78
N PRO A 742 92.00 -20.75 42.66
CA PRO A 742 92.32 -21.06 44.06
C PRO A 742 93.24 -22.28 44.24
N GLY A 743 93.37 -23.11 43.20
CA GLY A 743 94.25 -24.29 43.14
C GLY A 743 95.32 -24.17 42.05
N ARG A 744 95.54 -25.25 41.30
CA ARG A 744 96.58 -25.34 40.26
C ARG A 744 96.11 -24.78 38.91
N ILE A 745 96.96 -24.01 38.22
CA ILE A 745 96.80 -23.65 36.80
C ILE A 745 97.72 -24.56 35.97
N ASP A 746 97.14 -25.45 35.17
CA ASP A 746 97.89 -26.32 34.27
C ASP A 746 97.99 -25.73 32.86
N VAL A 747 99.22 -25.46 32.40
CA VAL A 747 99.48 -25.00 31.03
C VAL A 747 100.40 -25.99 30.33
N LYS A 748 99.85 -26.84 29.47
CA LYS A 748 100.58 -27.91 28.78
C LYS A 748 101.10 -27.42 27.42
N THR A 749 102.40 -27.15 27.29
CA THR A 749 103.06 -26.77 26.02
C THR A 749 104.57 -27.04 26.05
N GLY A 750 105.18 -27.32 24.88
CA GLY A 750 106.62 -27.53 24.71
C GLY A 750 107.44 -26.27 24.42
N ASN A 751 106.81 -25.11 24.17
CA ASN A 751 107.50 -23.85 23.91
C ASN A 751 106.63 -22.65 24.36
N LYS A 752 107.19 -21.75 25.17
CA LYS A 752 106.53 -20.51 25.63
C LYS A 752 107.41 -19.32 25.29
N GLN A 753 106.96 -18.47 24.38
CA GLN A 753 107.62 -17.23 24.01
C GLN A 753 106.61 -16.08 24.14
N PHE A 754 106.98 -15.03 24.86
CA PHE A 754 106.21 -13.80 24.97
C PHE A 754 106.83 -12.75 24.04
N ALA A 755 106.18 -12.45 22.93
CA ALA A 755 106.53 -11.30 22.09
C ALA A 755 106.06 -10.00 22.77
N GLY A 756 106.62 -8.85 22.37
CA GLY A 756 106.24 -7.54 22.88
C GLY A 756 104.76 -7.19 22.65
N PRO A 757 104.25 -6.10 23.26
CA PRO A 757 102.84 -5.74 23.17
C PRO A 757 102.42 -5.40 21.74
N ASP A 758 101.23 -5.86 21.34
CA ASP A 758 100.57 -5.53 20.08
C ASP A 758 99.16 -4.96 20.36
N ARG A 759 98.60 -4.18 19.43
CA ARG A 759 97.25 -3.60 19.54
C ARG A 759 96.38 -4.07 18.38
N LEU A 760 95.38 -4.89 18.70
CA LEU A 760 94.38 -5.38 17.74
C LEU A 760 93.02 -4.75 18.07
N PRO A 761 92.58 -3.71 17.35
CA PRO A 761 91.27 -3.08 17.59
C PRO A 761 90.13 -4.01 17.17
N TYR A 762 89.08 -4.12 18.00
CA TYR A 762 87.82 -4.78 17.66
C TYR A 762 86.73 -3.72 17.44
N ALA A 763 86.08 -3.73 16.28
CA ALA A 763 85.02 -2.78 15.97
C ALA A 763 83.72 -3.20 16.64
N PHE A 764 83.18 -2.35 17.52
CA PHE A 764 81.89 -2.60 18.16
C PHE A 764 80.72 -2.09 17.31
N PRO A 765 79.55 -2.77 17.35
CA PRO A 765 78.36 -2.30 16.68
C PRO A 765 77.94 -0.92 17.20
N GLN A 766 77.67 0.02 16.28
CA GLN A 766 77.10 1.32 16.60
C GLN A 766 75.57 1.24 16.54
N PHE A 767 74.91 1.37 17.70
CA PHE A 767 73.46 1.49 17.76
C PHE A 767 73.07 2.94 17.42
N THR A 768 72.89 3.23 16.14
CA THR A 768 72.47 4.56 15.68
C THR A 768 70.96 4.72 15.86
N VAL A 769 70.56 5.57 16.79
CA VAL A 769 69.18 6.09 16.82
C VAL A 769 69.12 7.27 15.84
N CYS A 770 68.11 7.26 14.97
CA CYS A 770 67.80 8.39 14.09
C CYS A 770 67.63 9.67 14.93
N LYS A 771 68.51 10.65 14.75
CA LYS A 771 68.55 11.89 15.54
C LYS A 771 67.22 12.66 15.46
N GLN A 772 66.58 12.64 14.29
CA GLN A 772 65.25 13.22 14.09
C GLN A 772 64.18 12.44 14.85
N CYS A 773 64.28 11.12 14.94
CA CYS A 773 63.32 10.26 15.64
C CYS A 773 63.41 10.43 17.17
N VAL A 774 64.60 10.77 17.70
CA VAL A 774 64.76 11.16 19.12
C VAL A 774 64.12 12.53 19.38
N LEU A 775 64.25 13.48 18.45
CA LEU A 775 63.65 14.82 18.56
C LEU A 775 62.11 14.75 18.37
N ASP A 776 61.63 14.00 17.39
CA ASP A 776 60.20 13.81 17.12
C ASP A 776 59.51 12.97 18.22
N ALA A 777 60.20 12.01 18.84
CA ALA A 777 59.69 11.31 20.03
C ALA A 777 59.63 12.22 21.27
N HIS A 778 60.58 13.17 21.39
CA HIS A 778 60.55 14.19 22.43
C HIS A 778 59.39 15.19 22.22
N ASP A 779 59.11 15.59 20.97
CA ASP A 779 58.01 16.49 20.63
C ASP A 779 56.64 15.77 20.59
N GLY A 780 56.61 14.49 20.24
CA GLY A 780 55.41 13.66 20.18
C GLY A 780 54.78 13.37 21.55
N VAL A 781 55.59 13.37 22.63
CA VAL A 781 55.10 13.21 24.02
C VAL A 781 54.33 14.45 24.50
N GLN A 782 54.57 15.64 23.94
CA GLN A 782 53.74 16.82 24.23
C GLN A 782 52.39 16.82 23.50
N SER A 783 52.24 16.12 22.37
CA SER A 783 50.97 16.15 21.60
C SER A 783 49.90 15.13 22.04
N ILE A 784 50.24 14.16 22.90
CA ILE A 784 49.29 13.18 23.45
C ILE A 784 48.67 13.65 24.79
N THR A 785 49.15 14.74 25.38
CA THR A 785 48.57 15.31 26.60
C THR A 785 47.59 16.47 26.38
N ASP A 786 47.47 16.99 25.15
CA ASP A 786 46.49 18.05 24.78
C ASP A 786 45.45 17.53 23.78
N LYS A 787 44.61 16.59 24.23
CA LYS A 787 43.21 16.34 23.79
C LYS A 787 42.63 15.16 24.57
N ALA A 788 42.29 15.41 25.83
CA ALA A 788 41.28 14.66 26.58
C ALA A 788 39.97 15.45 26.55
#